data_AF-A0A3S5XZ08-F1
#
_entry.id   AF-A0A3S5XZ08-F1
#
_cell.length_a   1.000
_cell.length_b   1.000
_cell.length_c   1.000
_cell.angle_alpha   90.00
_cell.angle_beta   90.00
_cell.angle_gamma   90.00
#
_symmetry.space_group_name_H-M   'P 1'
#
loop_
_entity.id
_entity.type
_entity.pdbx_description
1 polymer ?
#
loop_
_entity_poly.entity_id
_entity_poly.type
_entity_poly.pdbx_seq_one_letter_code
_entity_poly.pdbx_strand_id
1 'polypeptide(L)'
;MKKLLAIIAAVGLTATTSSVVVSCTTTVNRFSKLNFSDKKIYDTLILKMLDNEFISVSQAQKFLKISDSEIITDVLKILDRKIAEEEYKATSSTLASTFKVKEKDVKENITNKLLNDLATNQFFSEYTAAIIGNSKGLVNDYNYSNNHSLNPFDLFKDDAKISYSIYFENSEDSKTTTSGSLTRWQVRGEFGENNWNIPSFETLNNNKFYIVGSTDKKGHVPALTAKPSISKVLNKETSVSDINGNFLVKPSESQDWFTGKEIMKYRFQSYINAKIIPDIYTQLISLAYLDSNLYTTNLTNTNYTRSFARLNTTNKLVSSFQNSLTAAPTSVNSNIKLIWSFKADVSQDATEWVNSYKKALNDPNAAGNVILKDDSIKILRDNFNSTEAGDKLVNTTKLGMDPFSIGLKGYNGIVKNNDTGVEAISGSLSISTDAQTAAKSVNQPTLLTGPKGQGFAVGDKGESEIVLVLPLYLNDIYDATNVTILPINGKAEMSIPENTWLPLGDKYSQSIDDMKEYSNPNNIDVIKDKSGNLYIKVQDGQESGQITLGKNRKTTITVKSKDDTMLGIHETINKADSSFTSSFDEDAQAKVKDTDKILFSILLARNSDPKSISQLTTNWNNSDKTSSDIKNLSATNKQLLISEIEKGLVTGDTDYTTEAKEELYTKYIMDGDNVLFQGLYDEISKYIKEDEGNSSD
;
A
#
# COMPACT_ATOMS: atom_id res chain seq x y z
N MET A 1 11.54 -47.86 -15.86
CA MET A 1 11.15 -47.79 -17.30
C MET A 1 9.74 -48.34 -17.48
N LYS A 2 8.85 -47.55 -18.11
CA LYS A 2 7.48 -47.87 -18.58
C LYS A 2 6.51 -48.23 -17.43
N LYS A 3 5.64 -47.33 -16.94
CA LYS A 3 4.48 -46.78 -17.65
C LYS A 3 4.15 -45.36 -17.17
N LEU A 4 4.56 -44.39 -17.97
CA LEU A 4 3.99 -43.06 -18.12
C LEU A 4 3.32 -43.10 -19.49
N LEU A 5 1.98 -42.96 -19.58
CA LEU A 5 1.15 -42.61 -20.76
C LEU A 5 -0.30 -43.10 -20.53
N ALA A 6 -1.28 -42.20 -20.75
CA ALA A 6 -2.71 -42.26 -20.38
C ALA A 6 -2.95 -41.76 -18.94
N ILE A 7 -3.16 -40.47 -18.68
CA ILE A 7 -4.31 -39.69 -19.12
C ILE A 7 -3.88 -38.21 -19.27
N ILE A 8 -3.58 -37.80 -20.50
CA ILE A 8 -3.82 -36.44 -20.99
C ILE A 8 -4.49 -36.63 -22.36
N ALA A 9 -5.58 -35.89 -22.55
CA ALA A 9 -6.35 -35.65 -23.77
C ALA A 9 -7.71 -36.37 -23.90
N ALA A 10 -8.71 -35.55 -24.23
CA ALA A 10 -10.13 -35.80 -24.52
C ALA A 10 -11.04 -35.83 -23.27
N VAL A 11 -11.98 -34.91 -23.02
CA VAL A 11 -12.63 -33.80 -23.74
C VAL A 11 -13.20 -32.90 -22.60
N GLY A 12 -13.00 -31.59 -22.52
CA GLY A 12 -13.62 -30.56 -23.37
C GLY A 12 -15.08 -30.29 -22.95
N LEU A 13 -15.35 -29.08 -22.47
CA LEU A 13 -16.68 -28.41 -22.44
C LEU A 13 -17.80 -29.07 -21.60
N THR A 14 -18.12 -28.47 -20.45
CA THR A 14 -19.28 -27.58 -20.28
C THR A 14 -19.45 -27.20 -18.82
N ALA A 15 -19.81 -25.94 -18.59
CA ALA A 15 -20.34 -25.46 -17.34
C ALA A 15 -21.63 -26.21 -16.98
N THR A 16 -21.83 -26.52 -15.69
CA THR A 16 -23.10 -26.32 -14.98
C THR A 16 -22.89 -26.59 -13.50
N THR A 17 -23.43 -25.69 -12.69
CA THR A 17 -23.62 -25.84 -11.24
C THR A 17 -24.27 -27.17 -10.89
N SER A 18 -23.73 -27.91 -9.91
CA SER A 18 -24.57 -28.79 -9.09
C SER A 18 -23.93 -29.03 -7.72
N SER A 19 -24.58 -28.44 -6.72
CA SER A 19 -24.89 -29.01 -5.41
C SER A 19 -23.95 -30.08 -4.86
N VAL A 20 -23.31 -29.73 -3.75
CA VAL A 20 -22.80 -30.65 -2.74
C VAL A 20 -23.88 -31.70 -2.42
N VAL A 21 -23.70 -32.92 -2.92
CA VAL A 21 -24.43 -34.09 -2.43
C VAL A 21 -23.55 -34.75 -1.39
N VAL A 22 -24.02 -34.69 -0.14
CA VAL A 22 -23.49 -35.49 0.97
C VAL A 22 -23.67 -36.96 0.63
N SER A 23 -22.56 -37.71 0.63
CA SER A 23 -22.58 -39.16 0.74
C SER A 23 -21.45 -39.57 1.70
N CYS A 24 -21.83 -39.81 2.96
CA CYS A 24 -21.01 -40.58 3.89
C CYS A 24 -20.76 -41.96 3.28
N THR A 25 -19.52 -42.45 3.28
CA THR A 25 -19.13 -43.63 4.08
C THR A 25 -17.64 -43.94 3.87
N THR A 26 -16.98 -44.23 4.99
CA THR A 26 -15.58 -44.67 5.18
C THR A 26 -14.49 -43.63 4.92
N THR A 27 -14.27 -42.82 5.95
CA THR A 27 -13.06 -42.02 6.19
C THR A 27 -11.82 -42.90 6.15
N VAL A 28 -11.07 -42.86 5.05
CA VAL A 28 -9.63 -43.09 5.12
C VAL A 28 -9.06 -41.86 5.81
N ASN A 29 -8.66 -42.03 7.08
CA ASN A 29 -8.12 -40.99 7.93
C ASN A 29 -6.69 -40.63 7.45
N ARG A 30 -6.58 -39.91 6.34
CA ARG A 30 -5.36 -39.20 5.96
C ARG A 30 -5.30 -37.96 6.85
N PHE A 31 -4.54 -38.06 7.93
CA PHE A 31 -4.20 -36.98 8.88
C PHE A 31 -5.40 -36.08 9.24
N SER A 32 -6.25 -36.57 10.16
CA SER A 32 -7.23 -35.73 10.85
C SER A 32 -6.53 -34.50 11.44
N LYS A 33 -6.84 -33.31 10.89
CA LYS A 33 -6.56 -31.96 11.40
C LYS A 33 -5.44 -31.90 12.44
N LEU A 34 -4.25 -31.57 11.97
CA LEU A 34 -3.05 -31.35 12.76
C LEU A 34 -3.34 -30.38 13.93
N ASN A 35 -2.95 -30.76 15.14
CA ASN A 35 -3.04 -29.89 16.31
C ASN A 35 -1.77 -29.03 16.38
N PHE A 36 -1.81 -27.84 15.77
CA PHE A 36 -0.75 -26.85 15.71
C PHE A 36 -0.73 -25.98 16.99
N SER A 37 -0.16 -26.49 18.08
CA SER A 37 0.25 -25.61 19.19
C SER A 37 1.65 -25.05 18.92
N ASP A 38 1.90 -23.79 19.26
CA ASP A 38 3.21 -23.10 19.15
C ASP A 38 4.39 -23.97 19.60
N LYS A 39 4.26 -24.66 20.73
CA LYS A 39 5.29 -25.59 21.24
C LYS A 39 5.58 -26.76 20.30
N LYS A 40 4.55 -27.35 19.70
CA LYS A 40 4.72 -28.48 18.75
C LYS A 40 5.38 -28.03 17.46
N ILE A 41 5.09 -26.82 16.99
CA ILE A 41 5.75 -26.22 15.83
C ILE A 41 7.23 -26.05 16.15
N TYR A 42 7.54 -25.45 17.30
CA TYR A 42 8.91 -25.29 17.78
C TYR A 42 9.64 -26.64 17.86
N ASP A 43 9.05 -27.64 18.53
CA ASP A 43 9.65 -28.97 18.65
C ASP A 43 9.87 -29.61 17.27
N THR A 44 8.91 -29.48 16.34
CA THR A 44 9.00 -29.99 14.97
C THR A 44 10.12 -29.31 14.18
N LEU A 45 10.28 -27.99 14.33
CA LEU A 45 11.37 -27.23 13.72
C LEU A 45 12.72 -27.79 14.19
N ILE A 46 12.91 -27.95 15.51
CA ILE A 46 14.17 -28.46 16.06
C ILE A 46 14.46 -29.88 15.56
N LEU A 47 13.45 -30.76 15.53
CA LEU A 47 13.62 -32.13 15.02
C LEU A 47 13.97 -32.13 13.52
N LYS A 48 13.34 -31.28 12.71
CA LYS A 48 13.68 -31.15 11.29
C LYS A 48 15.09 -30.60 11.07
N MET A 49 15.55 -29.67 11.90
CA MET A 49 16.94 -29.20 11.86
C MET A 49 17.94 -30.32 12.18
N LEU A 50 17.58 -31.21 13.12
CA LEU A 50 18.38 -32.39 13.46
C LEU A 50 18.38 -33.41 12.32
N ASP A 51 17.21 -33.74 11.76
CA ASP A 51 17.05 -34.72 10.68
C ASP A 51 17.80 -34.31 9.40
N ASN A 52 17.98 -33.00 9.19
CA ASN A 52 18.74 -32.43 8.07
C ASN A 52 20.20 -32.09 8.44
N GLU A 53 20.71 -32.58 9.57
CA GLU A 53 22.11 -32.42 10.01
C GLU A 53 22.58 -30.97 10.23
N PHE A 54 21.68 -29.99 10.34
CA PHE A 54 22.03 -28.60 10.65
C PHE A 54 22.48 -28.40 12.10
N ILE A 55 22.00 -29.25 13.01
CA ILE A 55 22.34 -29.21 14.43
C ILE A 55 22.69 -30.62 14.92
N SER A 56 23.59 -30.69 15.90
CA SER A 56 23.92 -31.92 16.58
C SER A 56 22.81 -32.37 17.54
N VAL A 57 22.80 -33.66 17.90
CA VAL A 57 21.89 -34.22 18.90
C VAL A 57 21.96 -33.47 20.24
N SER A 58 23.16 -33.03 20.67
CA SER A 58 23.33 -32.29 21.91
C SER A 58 22.75 -30.87 21.84
N GLN A 59 22.87 -30.19 20.70
CA GLN A 59 22.23 -28.89 20.46
C GLN A 59 20.70 -29.03 20.42
N ALA A 60 20.17 -30.03 19.72
CA ALA A 60 18.73 -30.31 19.70
C ALA A 60 18.18 -30.57 21.11
N GLN A 61 18.90 -31.32 21.95
CA GLN A 61 18.54 -31.53 23.35
C GLN A 61 18.56 -30.25 24.19
N LYS A 62 19.47 -29.30 23.91
CA LYS A 62 19.47 -27.97 24.56
C LYS A 62 18.24 -27.16 24.13
N PHE A 63 17.89 -27.15 22.85
CA PHE A 63 16.71 -26.43 22.33
C PHE A 63 15.39 -26.99 22.86
N LEU A 64 15.20 -28.31 22.82
CA LEU A 64 13.98 -28.96 23.31
C LEU A 64 13.77 -28.81 24.83
N LYS A 65 14.79 -28.37 25.59
CA LYS A 65 14.68 -28.04 27.01
C LYS A 65 14.17 -26.62 27.27
N ILE A 66 14.16 -25.75 26.27
CA ILE A 66 13.60 -24.40 26.41
C ILE A 66 12.09 -24.54 26.65
N SER A 67 11.66 -24.17 27.85
CA SER A 67 10.24 -24.12 28.24
C SER A 67 9.71 -22.69 28.38
N ASP A 68 10.58 -21.70 28.20
CA ASP A 68 10.22 -20.29 28.27
C ASP A 68 9.32 -19.94 27.08
N SER A 69 8.07 -19.57 27.38
CA SER A 69 7.09 -19.23 26.37
C SER A 69 7.45 -17.97 25.59
N GLU A 70 8.13 -16.99 26.21
CA GLU A 70 8.52 -15.76 25.52
C GLU A 70 9.60 -16.04 24.48
N ILE A 71 10.60 -16.86 24.84
CA ILE A 71 11.64 -17.30 23.90
C ILE A 71 11.03 -18.09 22.74
N ILE A 72 10.11 -19.02 23.02
CA ILE A 72 9.41 -19.79 21.98
C ILE A 72 8.63 -18.85 21.05
N THR A 73 7.88 -17.89 21.62
CA THR A 73 7.11 -16.91 20.84
C THR A 73 8.02 -16.07 19.93
N ASP A 74 9.18 -15.62 20.41
CA ASP A 74 10.12 -14.84 19.60
C ASP A 74 10.76 -15.66 18.48
N VAL A 75 11.08 -16.93 18.73
CA VAL A 75 11.52 -17.86 17.67
C VAL A 75 10.44 -18.04 16.61
N LEU A 76 9.18 -18.16 17.01
CA LEU A 76 8.05 -18.29 16.08
C LEU A 76 7.82 -17.03 15.25
N LYS A 77 8.03 -15.82 15.81
CA LYS A 77 7.99 -14.57 15.02
C LYS A 77 9.07 -14.55 13.93
N ILE A 78 10.27 -15.03 14.25
CA ILE A 78 11.36 -15.15 13.26
C ILE A 78 11.00 -16.15 12.17
N LEU A 79 10.39 -17.28 12.56
CA LEU A 79 9.91 -18.30 11.63
C LEU A 79 8.80 -17.78 10.71
N ASP A 80 7.78 -17.11 11.28
CA ASP A 80 6.69 -16.49 10.54
C ASP A 80 7.22 -15.49 9.50
N ARG A 81 8.18 -14.64 9.90
CA ARG A 81 8.85 -13.71 8.98
C ARG A 81 9.55 -14.44 7.84
N LYS A 82 10.32 -15.49 8.15
CA LYS A 82 11.11 -16.23 7.16
C LYS A 82 10.24 -17.00 6.17
N ILE A 83 9.17 -17.62 6.63
CA ILE A 83 8.18 -18.29 5.78
C ILE A 83 7.45 -17.28 4.90
N ALA A 84 7.03 -16.14 5.46
CA ALA A 84 6.42 -15.08 4.68
C ALA A 84 7.35 -14.56 3.58
N GLU A 85 8.64 -14.32 3.87
CA GLU A 85 9.65 -13.92 2.88
C GLU A 85 9.72 -14.91 1.70
N GLU A 86 9.76 -16.21 1.98
CA GLU A 86 9.82 -17.25 0.93
C GLU A 86 8.50 -17.41 0.16
N GLU A 87 7.35 -17.22 0.81
CA GLU A 87 6.04 -17.23 0.14
C GLU A 87 5.88 -16.02 -0.78
N TYR A 88 6.28 -14.83 -0.34
CA TYR A 88 6.29 -13.63 -1.17
C TYR A 88 7.19 -13.80 -2.39
N LYS A 89 8.38 -14.37 -2.20
CA LYS A 89 9.30 -14.69 -3.28
C LYS A 89 8.71 -15.71 -4.25
N ALA A 90 8.12 -16.80 -3.76
CA ALA A 90 7.48 -17.82 -4.59
C ALA A 90 6.30 -17.24 -5.39
N THR A 91 5.49 -16.41 -4.76
CA THR A 91 4.37 -15.69 -5.41
C THR A 91 4.89 -14.76 -6.50
N SER A 92 5.89 -13.94 -6.20
CA SER A 92 6.53 -13.04 -7.16
C SER A 92 7.14 -13.80 -8.34
N SER A 93 7.80 -14.93 -8.10
CA SER A 93 8.39 -15.79 -9.13
C SER A 93 7.32 -16.40 -10.05
N THR A 94 6.20 -16.84 -9.45
CA THR A 94 5.04 -17.38 -10.19
C THR A 94 4.40 -16.31 -11.08
N LEU A 95 4.22 -15.09 -10.56
CA LEU A 95 3.73 -13.97 -11.36
C LEU A 95 4.73 -13.62 -12.46
N ALA A 96 6.02 -13.49 -12.14
CA ALA A 96 7.05 -13.14 -13.12
C ALA A 96 7.11 -14.13 -14.29
N SER A 97 7.10 -15.42 -13.98
CA SER A 97 7.08 -16.49 -14.98
C SER A 97 5.78 -16.55 -15.78
N THR A 98 4.62 -16.22 -15.18
CA THR A 98 3.34 -16.13 -15.88
C THR A 98 3.34 -14.96 -16.86
N PHE A 99 3.78 -13.78 -16.42
CA PHE A 99 3.77 -12.55 -17.18
C PHE A 99 4.99 -12.36 -18.10
N LYS A 100 5.96 -13.28 -18.06
CA LYS A 100 7.21 -13.23 -18.83
C LYS A 100 8.06 -11.98 -18.54
N VAL A 101 7.95 -11.49 -17.31
CA VAL A 101 8.73 -10.36 -16.80
C VAL A 101 9.92 -10.86 -16.01
N LYS A 102 10.86 -9.95 -15.74
CA LYS A 102 12.03 -10.25 -14.95
C LYS A 102 11.60 -10.54 -13.51
N GLU A 103 12.10 -11.63 -12.95
CA GLU A 103 11.92 -11.90 -11.53
C GLU A 103 12.60 -10.79 -10.71
N LYS A 104 11.94 -10.35 -9.64
CA LYS A 104 12.51 -9.36 -8.72
C LYS A 104 13.83 -9.87 -8.16
N ASP A 105 14.82 -8.98 -8.05
CA ASP A 105 16.10 -9.33 -7.45
C ASP A 105 15.86 -9.80 -6.01
N VAL A 106 16.56 -10.85 -5.58
CA VAL A 106 16.51 -11.41 -4.22
C VAL A 106 16.86 -10.35 -3.16
N LYS A 107 17.54 -9.26 -3.56
CA LYS A 107 17.85 -8.12 -2.69
C LYS A 107 16.66 -7.21 -2.38
N GLU A 108 15.60 -7.24 -3.19
CA GLU A 108 14.39 -6.46 -2.94
C GLU A 108 13.57 -7.17 -1.85
N ASN A 109 13.82 -6.80 -0.58
CA ASN A 109 13.09 -7.41 0.54
C ASN A 109 11.66 -6.84 0.59
N ILE A 110 10.76 -7.49 -0.16
CA ILE A 110 9.32 -7.17 -0.27
C ILE A 110 8.69 -7.07 1.12
N THR A 111 9.03 -8.01 2.01
CA THR A 111 8.53 -8.04 3.38
C THR A 111 8.96 -6.81 4.17
N ASN A 112 10.23 -6.40 4.10
CA ASN A 112 10.70 -5.18 4.76
C ASN A 112 10.02 -3.93 4.22
N LYS A 113 9.76 -3.85 2.91
CA LYS A 113 9.02 -2.72 2.35
C LYS A 113 7.60 -2.66 2.91
N LEU A 114 6.87 -3.78 2.85
CA LEU A 114 5.51 -3.90 3.41
C LEU A 114 5.46 -3.51 4.89
N LEU A 115 6.38 -4.07 5.70
CA LEU A 115 6.48 -3.77 7.13
C LEU A 115 6.75 -2.30 7.40
N ASN A 116 7.71 -1.71 6.69
CA ASN A 116 8.03 -0.30 6.85
C ASN A 116 6.85 0.57 6.47
N ASP A 117 6.15 0.26 5.38
CA ASP A 117 5.02 1.05 4.91
C ASP A 117 3.84 0.98 5.90
N LEU A 118 3.47 -0.22 6.37
CA LEU A 118 2.45 -0.42 7.41
C LEU A 118 2.83 0.23 8.75
N ALA A 119 4.08 0.08 9.18
CA ALA A 119 4.53 0.65 10.44
C ALA A 119 4.60 2.18 10.39
N THR A 120 5.06 2.74 9.25
CA THR A 120 5.12 4.19 9.04
C THR A 120 3.72 4.80 9.02
N ASN A 121 2.74 4.13 8.42
CA ASN A 121 1.35 4.60 8.44
C ASN A 121 0.75 4.61 9.83
N GLN A 122 0.85 3.49 10.55
CA GLN A 122 0.37 3.36 11.91
C GLN A 122 0.96 4.48 12.77
N PHE A 123 2.28 4.69 12.65
CA PHE A 123 2.96 5.75 13.38
C PHE A 123 2.58 7.16 12.92
N PHE A 124 2.34 7.38 11.62
CA PHE A 124 1.93 8.69 11.10
C PHE A 124 0.60 9.13 11.73
N SER A 125 -0.38 8.24 11.81
CA SER A 125 -1.66 8.54 12.46
C SER A 125 -1.51 8.75 13.97
N GLU A 126 -0.69 7.95 14.66
CA GLU A 126 -0.38 8.10 16.09
C GLU A 126 0.28 9.46 16.39
N TYR A 127 1.32 9.81 15.63
CA TYR A 127 2.12 11.00 15.85
C TYR A 127 1.35 12.29 15.51
N THR A 128 0.59 12.29 14.40
CA THR A 128 -0.26 13.44 14.05
C THR A 128 -1.36 13.66 15.09
N ALA A 129 -1.93 12.59 15.65
CA ALA A 129 -2.86 12.68 16.78
C ALA A 129 -2.18 13.31 18.02
N ALA A 130 -0.93 12.94 18.31
CA ALA A 130 -0.17 13.52 19.42
C ALA A 130 0.08 15.03 19.23
N ILE A 131 0.41 15.48 18.01
CA ILE A 131 0.56 16.91 17.67
C ILE A 131 -0.75 17.63 17.92
N ILE A 132 -1.84 17.11 17.34
CA ILE A 132 -3.17 17.72 17.41
C ILE A 132 -3.71 17.76 18.85
N GLY A 133 -3.43 16.72 19.64
CA GLY A 133 -3.85 16.62 21.04
C GLY A 133 -3.19 17.65 21.95
N ASN A 134 -2.08 18.26 21.54
CA ASN A 134 -1.40 19.33 22.27
C ASN A 134 -1.87 20.71 21.78
N SER A 135 -2.39 21.54 22.68
CA SER A 135 -2.87 22.90 22.35
C SER A 135 -1.80 23.84 21.78
N LYS A 136 -0.51 23.54 21.99
CA LYS A 136 0.62 24.27 21.41
C LYS A 136 1.18 23.62 20.14
N GLY A 137 0.65 22.48 19.71
CA GLY A 137 1.17 21.70 18.58
C GLY A 137 2.56 21.10 18.83
N LEU A 138 3.01 21.02 20.09
CA LEU A 138 4.34 20.54 20.45
C LEU A 138 4.26 19.09 20.95
N VAL A 139 5.05 18.19 20.35
CA VAL A 139 5.23 16.81 20.83
C VAL A 139 6.65 16.67 21.36
N ASN A 140 6.85 15.94 22.45
CA ASN A 140 8.21 15.63 22.87
C ASN A 140 8.72 14.39 22.11
N ASP A 141 9.47 14.60 21.02
CA ASP A 141 10.00 13.51 20.20
C ASP A 141 10.83 12.49 21.00
N TYR A 142 11.45 12.89 22.12
CA TYR A 142 12.19 11.96 22.98
C TYR A 142 11.36 10.80 23.51
N ASN A 143 10.03 10.95 23.58
CA ASN A 143 9.12 9.85 23.92
C ASN A 143 9.21 8.69 22.91
N TYR A 144 9.65 8.97 21.68
CA TYR A 144 9.82 8.02 20.57
C TYR A 144 11.31 7.77 20.25
N SER A 145 12.24 8.15 21.13
CA SER A 145 13.67 7.90 20.91
C SER A 145 14.05 6.42 21.09
N ASN A 146 13.32 5.71 21.97
CA ASN A 146 13.61 4.32 22.36
C ASN A 146 15.10 4.08 22.70
N ASN A 147 15.70 4.98 23.49
CA ASN A 147 17.13 4.99 23.86
C ASN A 147 18.13 5.16 22.69
N HIS A 148 17.67 5.63 21.54
CA HIS A 148 18.50 5.96 20.38
C HIS A 148 18.37 7.43 19.98
N SER A 149 19.25 7.90 19.09
CA SER A 149 19.13 9.21 18.45
C SER A 149 17.83 9.30 17.63
N LEU A 150 17.21 10.49 17.61
CA LEU A 150 16.04 10.80 16.78
C LEU A 150 16.43 11.10 15.32
N ASN A 151 17.68 10.87 14.94
CA ASN A 151 18.16 11.10 13.58
C ASN A 151 18.40 9.78 12.86
N PRO A 152 18.34 9.80 11.51
CA PRO A 152 18.57 8.60 10.71
C PRO A 152 19.93 7.96 11.02
N PHE A 153 20.00 6.64 10.90
CA PHE A 153 21.23 5.87 10.97
C PHE A 153 21.12 4.62 10.09
N ASP A 154 22.27 4.01 9.77
CA ASP A 154 22.39 2.82 8.92
C ASP A 154 21.74 2.98 7.52
N LEU A 155 21.85 4.16 6.92
CA LEU A 155 21.46 4.48 5.55
C LEU A 155 22.47 3.95 4.51
N PHE A 156 23.76 3.96 4.82
CA PHE A 156 24.85 3.38 4.00
C PHE A 156 25.79 2.51 4.85
N LYS A 157 26.67 1.72 4.19
CA LYS A 157 27.53 0.75 4.89
C LYS A 157 28.59 1.39 5.79
N ASP A 158 28.98 2.63 5.50
CA ASP A 158 30.04 3.38 6.19
C ASP A 158 29.49 4.46 7.14
N ASP A 159 28.24 4.30 7.58
CA ASP A 159 27.49 5.24 8.41
C ASP A 159 28.07 5.57 9.78
N ALA A 160 28.94 4.70 10.32
CA ALA A 160 29.58 4.92 11.62
C ALA A 160 30.34 6.25 11.74
N LYS A 161 30.65 6.91 10.60
CA LYS A 161 31.34 8.21 10.54
C LYS A 161 30.45 9.38 10.15
N ILE A 162 29.16 9.15 9.94
CA ILE A 162 28.25 10.14 9.38
C ILE A 162 27.28 10.59 10.44
N SER A 163 27.07 11.90 10.52
CA SER A 163 25.97 12.47 11.29
C SER A 163 24.86 12.88 10.35
N TYR A 164 23.63 12.44 10.62
CA TYR A 164 22.45 12.81 9.86
C TYR A 164 21.61 13.86 10.58
N SER A 165 20.92 14.68 9.80
CA SER A 165 19.92 15.60 10.28
C SER A 165 18.80 15.74 9.25
N ILE A 166 17.59 15.96 9.75
CA ILE A 166 16.39 16.13 8.93
C ILE A 166 16.04 17.61 8.86
N TYR A 167 15.71 18.10 7.67
CA TYR A 167 15.27 19.47 7.42
C TYR A 167 13.92 19.47 6.71
N PHE A 168 13.14 20.54 6.89
CA PHE A 168 11.90 20.79 6.15
C PHE A 168 11.87 22.21 5.61
N GLU A 169 11.19 22.39 4.47
CA GLU A 169 10.91 23.72 3.93
C GLU A 169 9.83 24.42 4.76
N ASN A 170 10.00 25.71 5.04
CA ASN A 170 8.99 26.52 5.74
C ASN A 170 7.99 27.12 4.74
N SER A 171 6.68 26.95 5.00
CA SER A 171 5.61 27.33 4.05
C SER A 171 5.41 28.86 3.92
N GLU A 172 5.87 29.65 4.89
CA GLU A 172 5.72 31.12 4.86
C GLU A 172 6.75 31.80 3.94
N ASP A 173 7.96 31.25 3.82
CA ASP A 173 9.05 31.84 3.01
C ASP A 173 8.99 31.48 1.52
N SER A 174 8.20 30.45 1.16
CA SER A 174 8.03 30.00 -0.23
C SER A 174 7.29 31.00 -1.14
N LYS A 175 6.76 32.11 -0.60
CA LYS A 175 6.11 33.17 -1.41
C LYS A 175 7.07 34.25 -1.91
N THR A 176 8.30 34.34 -1.39
CA THR A 176 9.16 35.53 -1.60
C THR A 176 10.59 35.23 -2.04
N THR A 177 11.08 33.99 -1.97
CA THR A 177 12.44 33.65 -2.39
C THR A 177 12.52 32.36 -3.22
N THR A 178 13.36 32.37 -4.25
CA THR A 178 13.63 31.25 -5.17
C THR A 178 14.38 30.07 -4.52
N SER A 179 14.65 30.12 -3.21
CA SER A 179 15.18 29.03 -2.41
C SER A 179 14.54 29.06 -1.02
N GLY A 180 13.54 28.19 -0.77
CA GLY A 180 12.89 28.11 0.54
C GLY A 180 13.91 27.88 1.67
N SER A 181 13.76 28.62 2.77
CA SER A 181 14.59 28.45 3.96
C SER A 181 14.40 27.03 4.53
N LEU A 182 15.51 26.36 4.86
CA LEU A 182 15.49 25.02 5.44
C LEU A 182 15.54 25.11 6.96
N THR A 183 14.55 24.52 7.61
CA THR A 183 14.50 24.43 9.08
C THR A 183 14.86 23.01 9.50
N ARG A 184 15.85 22.86 10.39
CA ARG A 184 16.22 21.54 10.93
C ARG A 184 15.13 21.08 11.91
N TRP A 185 14.63 19.87 11.73
CA TRP A 185 13.72 19.22 12.68
C TRP A 185 14.53 18.83 13.92
N GLN A 186 14.21 19.47 15.05
CA GLN A 186 14.89 19.19 16.31
C GLN A 186 14.03 19.51 17.54
N VAL A 187 14.31 18.80 18.63
CA VAL A 187 13.79 19.12 19.97
C VAL A 187 14.85 19.79 20.84
N ARG A 188 14.44 20.42 21.94
CA ARG A 188 15.36 21.10 22.85
C ARG A 188 16.45 20.15 23.37
N GLY A 189 17.70 20.59 23.32
CA GLY A 189 18.87 19.83 23.75
C GLY A 189 19.44 18.91 22.65
N GLU A 190 18.70 18.68 21.57
CA GLU A 190 19.22 17.98 20.41
C GLU A 190 20.29 18.84 19.72
N PHE A 191 21.38 18.21 19.25
CA PHE A 191 22.54 18.88 18.66
C PHE A 191 23.21 19.95 19.56
N GLY A 192 22.97 19.91 20.87
CA GLY A 192 23.49 20.92 21.79
C GLY A 192 22.82 22.29 21.67
N GLU A 193 21.68 22.38 20.96
CA GLU A 193 20.94 23.62 20.76
C GLU A 193 19.67 23.71 21.63
N ASN A 194 19.27 24.93 21.96
CA ASN A 194 18.03 25.19 22.72
C ASN A 194 16.81 25.47 21.83
N ASN A 195 16.92 25.30 20.50
CA ASN A 195 15.80 25.54 19.60
C ASN A 195 14.85 24.35 19.58
N TRP A 196 13.56 24.64 19.38
CA TRP A 196 12.50 23.65 19.28
C TRP A 196 11.78 23.86 17.94
N ASN A 197 12.09 22.99 16.97
CA ASN A 197 11.60 23.09 15.60
C ASN A 197 10.98 21.75 15.22
N ILE A 198 9.71 21.55 15.55
CA ILE A 198 8.94 20.36 15.14
C ILE A 198 8.00 20.78 14.03
N PRO A 199 7.92 20.02 12.92
CA PRO A 199 6.98 20.32 11.85
C PRO A 199 5.55 20.29 12.38
N SER A 200 4.76 21.31 12.04
CA SER A 200 3.32 21.29 12.30
C SER A 200 2.65 20.19 11.47
N PHE A 201 1.38 19.88 11.77
CA PHE A 201 0.64 18.92 10.95
C PHE A 201 0.49 19.41 9.50
N GLU A 202 0.32 20.72 9.26
CA GLU A 202 0.28 21.29 7.91
C GLU A 202 1.60 21.13 7.19
N THR A 203 2.73 21.26 7.90
CA THR A 203 4.07 21.03 7.34
C THR A 203 4.26 19.57 6.96
N LEU A 204 3.85 18.63 7.83
CA LEU A 204 3.92 17.19 7.53
C LEU A 204 3.06 16.80 6.32
N ASN A 205 1.92 17.46 6.11
CA ASN A 205 1.02 17.13 5.01
C ASN A 205 1.44 17.75 3.67
N ASN A 206 2.00 18.97 3.68
CA ASN A 206 2.12 19.78 2.47
C ASN A 206 3.57 20.11 2.06
N ASN A 207 4.56 19.89 2.94
CA ASN A 207 5.92 20.36 2.70
C ASN A 207 6.90 19.22 2.38
N LYS A 208 8.06 19.62 1.89
CA LYS A 208 9.16 18.74 1.50
C LYS A 208 10.17 18.62 2.64
N PHE A 209 10.63 17.40 2.86
CA PHE A 209 11.62 17.05 3.86
C PHE A 209 12.91 16.56 3.20
N TYR A 210 14.04 16.75 3.87
CA TYR A 210 15.37 16.46 3.34
C TYR A 210 16.20 15.80 4.43
N ILE A 211 16.92 14.73 4.07
CA ILE A 211 17.94 14.14 4.92
C ILE A 211 19.30 14.66 4.45
N VAL A 212 20.08 15.22 5.36
CA VAL A 212 21.45 15.66 5.07
C VAL A 212 22.41 14.84 5.93
N GLY A 213 23.39 14.23 5.29
CA GLY A 213 24.53 13.60 5.95
C GLY A 213 25.72 14.55 6.00
N SER A 214 26.55 14.43 7.04
CA SER A 214 27.82 15.13 7.16
C SER A 214 28.92 14.19 7.65
N THR A 215 30.08 14.28 7.00
CA THR A 215 31.30 13.59 7.43
C THR A 215 32.16 14.44 8.39
N ASP A 216 31.67 15.60 8.82
CA ASP A 216 32.37 16.44 9.81
C ASP A 216 32.36 15.77 11.20
N LYS A 217 33.50 15.85 11.90
CA LYS A 217 33.74 15.21 13.21
C LYS A 217 33.00 15.88 14.37
N LYS A 218 32.15 16.87 14.10
CA LYS A 218 31.40 17.63 15.11
C LYS A 218 30.16 16.89 15.65
N GLY A 219 29.85 15.71 15.12
CA GLY A 219 28.74 14.87 15.59
C GLY A 219 27.34 15.40 15.25
N HIS A 220 27.24 16.44 14.42
CA HIS A 220 25.99 17.00 13.92
C HIS A 220 26.18 17.79 12.63
N VAL A 221 25.13 17.92 11.82
CA VAL A 221 25.12 18.77 10.62
C VAL A 221 24.83 20.22 11.03
N PRO A 222 25.65 21.22 10.65
CA PRO A 222 25.35 22.63 10.93
C PRO A 222 24.02 23.09 10.32
N ALA A 223 23.44 24.18 10.84
CA ALA A 223 22.30 24.82 10.18
C ALA A 223 22.67 25.20 8.73
N LEU A 224 21.81 24.86 7.78
CA LEU A 224 22.06 25.05 6.35
C LEU A 224 21.32 26.27 5.83
N THR A 225 22.00 27.09 5.04
CA THR A 225 21.39 28.20 4.28
C THR A 225 20.95 27.79 2.88
N ALA A 226 21.44 26.65 2.38
CA ALA A 226 21.09 26.09 1.08
C ALA A 226 21.26 24.55 1.07
N LYS A 227 20.61 23.89 0.10
CA LYS A 227 20.73 22.43 -0.11
C LYS A 227 22.16 22.06 -0.53
N PRO A 228 22.73 20.95 -0.03
CA PRO A 228 24.00 20.44 -0.54
C PRO A 228 23.92 20.14 -2.04
N SER A 229 24.99 20.41 -2.78
CA SER A 229 25.09 20.11 -4.22
C SER A 229 25.44 18.65 -4.50
N ILE A 230 26.11 17.99 -3.56
CA ILE A 230 26.45 16.57 -3.64
C ILE A 230 25.26 15.77 -3.09
N SER A 231 24.92 14.67 -3.74
CA SER A 231 23.82 13.81 -3.32
C SER A 231 24.13 12.33 -3.42
N LYS A 232 23.46 11.53 -2.59
CA LYS A 232 23.49 10.08 -2.61
C LYS A 232 22.07 9.50 -2.65
N VAL A 233 21.84 8.51 -3.49
CA VAL A 233 20.53 7.90 -3.71
C VAL A 233 20.40 6.62 -2.89
N LEU A 234 19.38 6.57 -2.02
CA LEU A 234 19.07 5.39 -1.21
C LEU A 234 18.81 4.17 -2.09
N ASN A 235 19.18 2.98 -1.60
CA ASN A 235 18.99 1.68 -2.24
C ASN A 235 19.71 1.48 -3.59
N LYS A 236 20.31 2.52 -4.17
CA LYS A 236 21.18 2.42 -5.36
C LYS A 236 22.65 2.41 -4.97
N GLU A 237 23.04 3.33 -4.10
CA GLU A 237 24.41 3.45 -3.61
C GLU A 237 24.57 2.75 -2.27
N THR A 238 25.79 2.26 -1.99
CA THR A 238 26.07 1.45 -0.79
C THR A 238 27.12 2.07 0.13
N SER A 239 27.79 3.14 -0.31
CA SER A 239 28.88 3.80 0.41
C SER A 239 28.91 5.29 0.10
N VAL A 240 29.39 6.09 1.05
CA VAL A 240 29.66 7.53 0.88
C VAL A 240 31.12 7.89 1.11
N SER A 241 32.02 6.90 1.10
CA SER A 241 33.45 7.06 1.38
C SER A 241 34.17 8.06 0.48
N ASP A 242 33.57 8.40 -0.67
CA ASP A 242 34.02 9.38 -1.65
C ASP A 242 33.66 10.84 -1.29
N ILE A 243 32.81 11.07 -0.27
CA ILE A 243 32.29 12.39 0.08
C ILE A 243 33.06 13.03 1.23
N ASN A 244 33.52 14.27 0.99
CA ASN A 244 33.99 15.17 2.03
C ASN A 244 32.99 16.33 2.22
N GLY A 245 32.40 16.44 3.41
CA GLY A 245 31.46 17.51 3.76
C GLY A 245 29.99 17.04 3.77
N ASN A 246 29.09 18.00 3.55
CA ASN A 246 27.65 17.76 3.63
C ASN A 246 27.11 17.25 2.29
N PHE A 247 26.17 16.32 2.34
CA PHE A 247 25.52 15.77 1.15
C PHE A 247 24.04 15.48 1.39
N LEU A 248 23.25 15.58 0.32
CA LEU A 248 21.82 15.30 0.33
C LEU A 248 21.58 13.80 0.14
N VAL A 249 20.73 13.19 0.97
CA VAL A 249 20.25 11.84 0.75
C VAL A 249 18.91 11.90 0.02
N LYS A 250 18.84 11.27 -1.16
CA LYS A 250 17.68 11.26 -2.05
C LYS A 250 16.93 9.93 -1.95
N PRO A 251 15.58 9.92 -1.94
CA PRO A 251 14.81 8.68 -2.02
C PRO A 251 14.96 7.94 -3.35
N SER A 252 15.15 8.67 -4.46
CA SER A 252 15.31 8.10 -5.80
C SER A 252 16.12 9.03 -6.70
N GLU A 253 16.39 8.61 -7.94
CA GLU A 253 17.09 9.45 -8.93
C GLU A 253 16.24 10.62 -9.43
N SER A 254 14.92 10.47 -9.43
CA SER A 254 13.96 11.47 -9.91
C SER A 254 13.43 12.38 -8.80
N GLN A 255 13.72 12.08 -7.54
CA GLN A 255 13.16 12.79 -6.39
C GLN A 255 14.23 13.11 -5.33
N ASP A 256 14.34 14.39 -5.00
CA ASP A 256 15.37 14.93 -4.09
C ASP A 256 14.87 15.14 -2.64
N TRP A 257 13.62 14.81 -2.36
CA TRP A 257 12.91 15.16 -1.12
C TRP A 257 11.98 14.05 -0.67
N PHE A 258 11.65 14.01 0.61
CA PHE A 258 10.68 13.08 1.21
C PHE A 258 9.40 13.83 1.58
N THR A 259 8.25 13.16 1.47
CA THR A 259 7.01 13.64 2.10
C THR A 259 7.12 13.58 3.63
N GLY A 260 6.25 14.31 4.33
CA GLY A 260 6.22 14.27 5.80
C GLY A 260 5.87 12.89 6.37
N LYS A 261 5.21 12.01 5.60
CA LYS A 261 5.01 10.59 5.95
C LYS A 261 6.30 9.79 5.79
N GLU A 262 6.91 9.85 4.61
CA GLU A 262 8.10 9.04 4.28
C GLU A 262 9.29 9.36 5.18
N ILE A 263 9.44 10.61 5.61
CA ILE A 263 10.55 11.02 6.48
C ILE A 263 10.45 10.44 7.89
N MET A 264 9.25 10.10 8.36
CA MET A 264 9.02 9.65 9.74
C MET A 264 9.76 8.35 10.06
N LYS A 265 9.86 7.42 9.11
CA LYS A 265 10.57 6.16 9.30
C LYS A 265 12.06 6.33 9.54
N TYR A 266 12.62 7.48 9.15
CA TYR A 266 14.02 7.81 9.39
C TYR A 266 14.20 8.65 10.67
N ARG A 267 13.25 9.54 11.00
CA ARG A 267 13.26 10.29 12.28
C ARG A 267 13.05 9.37 13.49
N PHE A 268 12.11 8.45 13.37
CA PHE A 268 11.65 7.58 14.47
C PHE A 268 12.00 6.11 14.23
N GLN A 269 13.06 5.87 13.46
CA GLN A 269 13.53 4.55 13.03
C GLN A 269 13.61 3.55 14.19
N SER A 270 14.22 3.95 15.31
CA SER A 270 14.40 3.07 16.47
C SER A 270 13.09 2.68 17.15
N TYR A 271 12.15 3.60 17.29
CA TYR A 271 10.85 3.30 17.88
C TYR A 271 10.02 2.42 16.95
N ILE A 272 9.96 2.76 15.66
CA ILE A 272 9.25 1.97 14.65
C ILE A 272 9.79 0.53 14.62
N ASN A 273 11.12 0.36 14.57
CA ASN A 273 11.76 -0.95 14.49
C ASN A 273 11.62 -1.78 15.77
N ALA A 274 11.59 -1.14 16.95
CA ALA A 274 11.54 -1.85 18.22
C ALA A 274 10.14 -2.06 18.78
N LYS A 275 9.17 -1.22 18.40
CA LYS A 275 7.81 -1.23 18.98
C LYS A 275 6.73 -1.58 17.98
N ILE A 276 6.84 -1.16 16.73
CA ILE A 276 5.74 -1.31 15.76
C ILE A 276 5.97 -2.50 14.83
N ILE A 277 7.14 -2.60 14.21
CA ILE A 277 7.47 -3.71 13.29
C ILE A 277 7.32 -5.10 13.95
N PRO A 278 7.80 -5.33 15.18
CA PRO A 278 7.69 -6.65 15.82
C PRO A 278 6.25 -7.12 16.01
N ASP A 279 5.31 -6.20 16.25
CA ASP A 279 3.89 -6.51 16.38
C ASP A 279 3.29 -6.98 15.04
N ILE A 280 3.77 -6.41 13.93
CA ILE A 280 3.33 -6.77 12.57
C ILE A 280 3.89 -8.14 12.15
N TYR A 281 5.03 -8.60 12.68
CA TYR A 281 5.60 -9.91 12.34
C TYR A 281 4.62 -11.07 12.55
N THR A 282 3.83 -11.00 13.61
CA THR A 282 2.85 -12.05 13.94
C THR A 282 1.75 -12.19 12.88
N GLN A 283 1.54 -11.16 12.06
CA GLN A 283 0.52 -11.11 11.02
C GLN A 283 1.09 -11.44 9.64
N LEU A 284 2.41 -11.43 9.47
CA LEU A 284 3.08 -11.60 8.18
C LEU A 284 2.71 -12.91 7.48
N ILE A 285 2.61 -14.02 8.23
CA ILE A 285 2.26 -15.31 7.63
C ILE A 285 0.83 -15.30 7.07
N SER A 286 -0.10 -14.62 7.76
CA SER A 286 -1.48 -14.46 7.30
C SER A 286 -1.55 -13.54 6.08
N LEU A 287 -0.74 -12.48 6.05
CA LEU A 287 -0.61 -11.58 4.91
C LEU A 287 -0.03 -12.29 3.69
N ALA A 288 1.07 -13.03 3.86
CA ALA A 288 1.68 -13.79 2.77
C ALA A 288 0.73 -14.86 2.21
N TYR A 289 -0.01 -15.56 3.08
CA TYR A 289 -1.04 -16.52 2.66
C TYR A 289 -2.17 -15.83 1.87
N LEU A 290 -2.65 -14.69 2.35
CA LEU A 290 -3.65 -13.88 1.66
C LEU A 290 -3.17 -13.44 0.27
N ASP A 291 -1.95 -12.92 0.17
CA ASP A 291 -1.37 -12.41 -1.08
C ASP A 291 -1.11 -13.50 -2.11
N SER A 292 -0.62 -14.67 -1.69
CA SER A 292 -0.32 -15.80 -2.56
C SER A 292 -1.51 -16.26 -3.41
N ASN A 293 -2.72 -16.04 -2.89
CA ASN A 293 -3.98 -16.45 -3.48
C ASN A 293 -4.82 -15.28 -4.01
N LEU A 294 -4.28 -14.06 -4.06
CA LEU A 294 -5.01 -12.85 -4.47
C LEU A 294 -5.33 -12.85 -5.96
N TYR A 295 -4.39 -13.29 -6.78
CA TYR A 295 -4.54 -13.29 -8.23
C TYR A 295 -4.76 -14.68 -8.78
N THR A 296 -5.63 -14.77 -9.78
CA THR A 296 -5.67 -15.92 -10.68
C THR A 296 -5.24 -15.47 -12.06
N THR A 297 -4.43 -16.27 -12.73
CA THR A 297 -3.91 -15.98 -14.06
C THR A 297 -4.47 -16.98 -15.06
N ASN A 298 -4.70 -16.56 -16.31
CA ASN A 298 -5.02 -17.47 -17.40
C ASN A 298 -3.75 -17.76 -18.20
N LEU A 299 -3.29 -19.00 -18.10
CA LEU A 299 -2.00 -19.50 -18.60
C LEU A 299 -2.04 -19.91 -20.09
N THR A 300 -2.54 -19.05 -20.98
CA THR A 300 -2.73 -19.48 -22.39
C THR A 300 -2.05 -18.66 -23.47
N ASN A 301 -1.33 -17.57 -23.16
CA ASN A 301 -0.86 -16.70 -24.24
C ASN A 301 0.66 -16.54 -24.28
N THR A 302 1.21 -16.71 -25.48
CA THR A 302 2.63 -16.58 -25.82
C THR A 302 3.09 -15.12 -25.96
N ASN A 303 2.24 -14.13 -25.64
CA ASN A 303 2.50 -12.72 -25.87
C ASN A 303 2.03 -11.82 -24.71
N TYR A 304 2.58 -10.61 -24.64
CA TYR A 304 2.33 -9.64 -23.57
C TYR A 304 0.90 -9.05 -23.58
N THR A 305 0.27 -8.88 -24.76
CA THR A 305 -1.05 -8.22 -24.92
C THR A 305 -2.25 -9.08 -24.55
N ARG A 306 -2.06 -10.31 -24.06
CA ARG A 306 -3.18 -11.15 -23.61
C ARG A 306 -2.91 -11.84 -22.27
N SER A 307 -1.91 -11.34 -21.54
CA SER A 307 -1.61 -11.76 -20.19
C SER A 307 -2.30 -10.81 -19.23
N PHE A 308 -3.22 -11.31 -18.42
CA PHE A 308 -3.89 -10.54 -17.38
C PHE A 308 -3.99 -11.34 -16.09
N ALA A 309 -3.93 -10.64 -14.96
CA ALA A 309 -4.36 -11.17 -13.68
C ALA A 309 -5.83 -10.84 -13.48
N ARG A 310 -6.54 -11.66 -12.74
CA ARG A 310 -7.87 -11.33 -12.20
C ARG A 310 -7.88 -11.51 -10.70
N LEU A 311 -8.65 -10.70 -10.01
CA LEU A 311 -8.87 -10.87 -8.58
C LEU A 311 -9.57 -12.21 -8.31
N ASN A 312 -9.04 -12.95 -7.35
CA ASN A 312 -9.63 -14.19 -6.91
C ASN A 312 -10.81 -13.90 -5.96
N THR A 313 -12.03 -14.16 -6.42
CA THR A 313 -13.26 -13.88 -5.65
C THR A 313 -13.40 -14.71 -4.37
N THR A 314 -12.61 -15.78 -4.20
CA THR A 314 -12.59 -16.56 -2.96
C THR A 314 -11.55 -16.05 -1.97
N ASN A 315 -10.68 -15.12 -2.38
CA ASN A 315 -9.71 -14.52 -1.49
C ASN A 315 -10.42 -13.65 -0.44
N LYS A 316 -9.97 -13.74 0.81
CA LYS A 316 -10.61 -13.05 1.94
C LYS A 316 -10.64 -11.53 1.78
N LEU A 317 -9.61 -10.91 1.21
CA LEU A 317 -9.62 -9.47 0.90
C LEU A 317 -10.79 -9.15 -0.03
N VAL A 318 -10.87 -9.89 -1.13
CA VAL A 318 -11.83 -9.65 -2.21
C VAL A 318 -13.27 -9.88 -1.73
N SER A 319 -13.51 -10.98 -1.00
CA SER A 319 -14.84 -11.32 -0.48
C SER A 319 -15.30 -10.38 0.63
N SER A 320 -14.36 -9.78 1.38
CA SER A 320 -14.68 -8.88 2.49
C SER A 320 -14.97 -7.45 2.05
N PHE A 321 -14.52 -7.04 0.86
CA PHE A 321 -14.60 -5.64 0.40
C PHE A 321 -16.03 -5.21 0.03
N GLN A 322 -16.71 -6.01 -0.77
CA GLN A 322 -18.01 -5.69 -1.35
C GLN A 322 -18.77 -6.98 -1.72
N ASN A 323 -20.09 -6.90 -1.77
CA ASN A 323 -20.94 -8.07 -2.03
C ASN A 323 -20.85 -8.63 -3.47
N SER A 324 -20.35 -7.86 -4.45
CA SER A 324 -20.14 -8.30 -5.82
C SER A 324 -19.19 -7.40 -6.58
N LEU A 325 -18.30 -7.97 -7.40
CA LEU A 325 -17.39 -7.22 -8.29
C LEU A 325 -18.03 -6.85 -9.64
N THR A 326 -19.10 -7.55 -10.04
CA THR A 326 -19.61 -7.52 -11.42
C THR A 326 -21.10 -7.23 -11.54
N ALA A 327 -21.81 -7.07 -10.41
CA ALA A 327 -23.22 -6.71 -10.43
C ALA A 327 -23.43 -5.25 -10.87
N ALA A 328 -24.67 -4.90 -11.21
CA ALA A 328 -25.02 -3.52 -11.53
C ALA A 328 -24.71 -2.62 -10.32
N PRO A 329 -24.17 -1.40 -10.51
CA PRO A 329 -23.73 -0.54 -9.41
C PRO A 329 -24.81 -0.31 -8.34
N THR A 330 -26.09 -0.23 -8.73
CA THR A 330 -27.23 -0.08 -7.81
C THR A 330 -27.33 -1.18 -6.76
N SER A 331 -26.86 -2.39 -7.05
CA SER A 331 -26.91 -3.57 -6.18
C SER A 331 -25.61 -3.86 -5.40
N VAL A 332 -24.53 -3.14 -5.72
CA VAL A 332 -23.22 -3.34 -5.08
C VAL A 332 -23.14 -2.53 -3.78
N ASN A 333 -22.81 -3.17 -2.66
CA ASN A 333 -22.65 -2.52 -1.36
C ASN A 333 -21.23 -2.70 -0.86
N SER A 334 -20.68 -1.63 -0.29
CA SER A 334 -19.36 -1.63 0.32
C SER A 334 -19.43 -2.09 1.77
N ASN A 335 -18.51 -2.97 2.13
CA ASN A 335 -18.33 -3.45 3.48
C ASN A 335 -17.14 -2.78 4.19
N ILE A 336 -16.28 -2.06 3.48
CA ILE A 336 -15.07 -1.42 4.02
C ILE A 336 -15.12 0.09 3.78
N LYS A 337 -14.83 0.91 4.79
CA LYS A 337 -15.01 2.37 4.72
C LYS A 337 -13.88 3.10 5.43
N LEU A 338 -13.53 4.28 4.92
CA LEU A 338 -12.73 5.25 5.66
C LEU A 338 -13.66 6.19 6.43
N ILE A 339 -13.30 6.50 7.67
CA ILE A 339 -14.11 7.38 8.52
C ILE A 339 -13.28 8.55 9.05
N TRP A 340 -13.88 9.74 9.01
CA TRP A 340 -13.41 10.92 9.75
C TRP A 340 -14.54 11.47 10.61
N SER A 341 -14.20 12.00 11.77
CA SER A 341 -15.14 12.66 12.68
C SER A 341 -14.67 14.08 12.96
N PHE A 342 -15.58 15.05 12.81
CA PHE A 342 -15.33 16.45 13.13
C PHE A 342 -16.18 16.80 14.34
N LYS A 343 -15.52 17.03 15.48
CA LYS A 343 -16.19 17.29 16.76
C LYS A 343 -16.40 18.78 16.94
N ALA A 344 -17.63 19.16 17.24
CA ALA A 344 -18.03 20.51 17.61
C ALA A 344 -17.85 20.72 19.12
N ASP A 345 -17.59 21.96 19.53
CA ASP A 345 -17.60 22.34 20.94
C ASP A 345 -19.03 22.40 21.50
N VAL A 346 -19.21 22.20 22.80
CA VAL A 346 -20.49 22.15 23.53
C VAL A 346 -21.38 23.38 23.27
N SER A 347 -20.77 24.53 22.96
CA SER A 347 -21.47 25.78 22.68
C SER A 347 -21.88 25.99 21.21
N GLN A 348 -21.59 25.05 20.30
CA GLN A 348 -21.88 25.15 18.86
C GLN A 348 -22.50 23.85 18.35
N ASP A 349 -23.73 23.91 17.82
CA ASP A 349 -24.22 22.82 16.97
C ASP A 349 -23.71 22.99 15.53
N ALA A 350 -23.74 21.91 14.75
CA ALA A 350 -23.18 21.90 13.39
C ALA A 350 -24.09 22.52 12.32
N THR A 351 -25.28 23.02 12.67
CA THR A 351 -26.35 23.33 11.70
C THR A 351 -25.95 24.43 10.72
N GLU A 352 -25.44 25.56 11.22
CA GLU A 352 -25.03 26.70 10.39
C GLU A 352 -23.89 26.31 9.46
N TRP A 353 -22.90 25.59 9.99
CA TRP A 353 -21.77 25.09 9.20
C TRP A 353 -22.23 24.11 8.12
N VAL A 354 -23.14 23.18 8.43
CA VAL A 354 -23.69 22.23 7.46
C VAL A 354 -24.44 22.97 6.34
N ASN A 355 -25.19 24.03 6.68
CA ASN A 355 -25.90 24.85 5.70
C ASN A 355 -24.92 25.64 4.81
N SER A 356 -23.85 26.19 5.37
CA SER A 356 -22.78 26.85 4.60
C SER A 356 -22.09 25.85 3.66
N TYR A 357 -21.78 24.65 4.14
CA TYR A 357 -21.18 23.60 3.30
C TYR A 357 -22.10 23.19 2.14
N LYS A 358 -23.40 22.99 2.42
CA LYS A 358 -24.41 22.71 1.39
C LYS A 358 -24.49 23.82 0.34
N LYS A 359 -24.42 25.09 0.77
CA LYS A 359 -24.36 26.24 -0.14
C LYS A 359 -23.08 26.24 -0.98
N ALA A 360 -21.92 25.91 -0.40
CA ALA A 360 -20.65 25.80 -1.12
C ALA A 360 -20.69 24.68 -2.19
N LEU A 361 -21.48 23.64 -1.97
CA LEU A 361 -21.76 22.58 -2.95
C LEU A 361 -22.84 22.94 -3.98
N ASN A 362 -23.39 24.16 -3.95
CA ASN A 362 -24.53 24.59 -4.76
C ASN A 362 -25.83 23.77 -4.53
N ASP A 363 -26.02 23.24 -3.32
CA ASP A 363 -27.22 22.49 -2.91
C ASP A 363 -27.78 22.96 -1.56
N PRO A 364 -28.17 24.25 -1.41
CA PRO A 364 -28.53 24.84 -0.13
C PRO A 364 -29.82 24.27 0.49
N ASN A 365 -30.63 23.53 -0.28
CA ASN A 365 -31.94 23.03 0.16
C ASN A 365 -31.97 21.50 0.41
N ALA A 366 -30.84 20.80 0.27
CA ALA A 366 -30.77 19.38 0.55
C ALA A 366 -31.14 19.05 2.01
N ALA A 367 -32.09 18.14 2.20
CA ALA A 367 -32.45 17.64 3.52
C ALA A 367 -31.52 16.48 3.95
N GLY A 368 -31.17 16.44 5.23
CA GLY A 368 -30.40 15.34 5.82
C GLY A 368 -28.90 15.37 5.51
N ASN A 369 -28.34 14.16 5.36
CA ASN A 369 -26.93 13.91 5.07
C ASN A 369 -26.51 14.51 3.72
N VAL A 370 -25.23 14.86 3.58
CA VAL A 370 -24.70 15.43 2.34
C VAL A 370 -24.03 14.33 1.54
N ILE A 371 -24.51 14.09 0.32
CA ILE A 371 -23.87 13.17 -0.62
C ILE A 371 -22.73 13.89 -1.31
N LEU A 372 -21.55 13.30 -1.28
CA LEU A 372 -20.32 13.89 -1.79
C LEU A 372 -20.04 13.36 -3.18
N LYS A 373 -19.69 14.26 -4.10
CA LYS A 373 -19.33 13.96 -5.49
C LYS A 373 -18.15 14.82 -5.91
N ASP A 374 -17.28 14.28 -6.75
CA ASP A 374 -16.15 15.01 -7.35
C ASP A 374 -15.35 15.80 -6.29
N ASP A 375 -15.13 17.10 -6.50
CA ASP A 375 -14.35 17.99 -5.62
C ASP A 375 -14.98 18.23 -4.22
N SER A 376 -16.04 17.53 -3.83
CA SER A 376 -16.74 17.76 -2.55
C SER A 376 -15.83 17.63 -1.33
N ILE A 377 -14.89 16.68 -1.29
CA ILE A 377 -13.95 16.51 -0.17
C ILE A 377 -12.92 17.66 -0.12
N LYS A 378 -12.48 18.15 -1.28
CA LYS A 378 -11.65 19.35 -1.37
C LYS A 378 -12.40 20.57 -0.84
N ILE A 379 -13.65 20.78 -1.28
CA ILE A 379 -14.52 21.86 -0.79
C ILE A 379 -14.76 21.71 0.72
N LEU A 380 -14.92 20.49 1.23
CA LEU A 380 -15.06 20.21 2.66
C LEU A 380 -13.85 20.71 3.44
N ARG A 381 -12.65 20.35 2.99
CA ARG A 381 -11.39 20.80 3.59
C ARG A 381 -11.26 22.32 3.57
N ASP A 382 -11.56 22.94 2.43
CA ASP A 382 -11.47 24.39 2.27
C ASP A 382 -12.50 25.10 3.17
N ASN A 383 -13.69 24.54 3.34
CA ASN A 383 -14.74 25.08 4.19
C ASN A 383 -14.38 25.02 5.69
N PHE A 384 -13.67 23.98 6.15
CA PHE A 384 -13.13 23.94 7.51
C PHE A 384 -12.06 25.01 7.77
N ASN A 385 -11.40 25.49 6.72
CA ASN A 385 -10.37 26.54 6.78
C ASN A 385 -10.93 27.96 6.56
N SER A 386 -12.24 28.11 6.31
CA SER A 386 -12.86 29.41 6.07
C SER A 386 -12.75 30.33 7.30
N THR A 387 -12.52 31.61 7.03
CA THR A 387 -12.40 32.67 8.05
C THR A 387 -13.65 33.55 8.16
N GLU A 388 -14.70 33.27 7.37
CA GLU A 388 -15.95 34.02 7.42
C GLU A 388 -16.71 33.77 8.74
N ALA A 389 -17.13 34.84 9.40
CA ALA A 389 -17.80 34.78 10.69
C ALA A 389 -19.23 34.22 10.54
N GLY A 390 -19.56 33.15 11.28
CA GLY A 390 -20.84 32.42 11.20
C GLY A 390 -20.75 31.05 10.51
N ASP A 391 -19.69 30.83 9.73
CA ASP A 391 -19.50 29.61 8.92
C ASP A 391 -18.42 28.68 9.51
N LYS A 392 -17.99 28.90 10.74
CA LYS A 392 -16.82 28.21 11.32
C LYS A 392 -17.23 27.20 12.38
N LEU A 393 -17.12 25.91 12.03
CA LEU A 393 -17.13 24.81 12.99
C LEU A 393 -15.71 24.59 13.49
N VAL A 394 -15.44 24.90 14.76
CA VAL A 394 -14.13 24.61 15.35
C VAL A 394 -14.03 23.11 15.58
N ASN A 395 -13.24 22.41 14.75
CA ASN A 395 -13.04 20.98 14.91
C ASN A 395 -12.11 20.66 16.10
N THR A 396 -12.71 20.30 17.23
CA THR A 396 -12.03 19.99 18.50
C THR A 396 -11.50 18.55 18.58
N THR A 397 -11.64 17.75 17.52
CA THR A 397 -11.16 16.36 17.54
C THR A 397 -9.66 16.28 17.84
N LYS A 398 -9.28 15.22 18.55
CA LYS A 398 -7.88 14.87 18.87
C LYS A 398 -7.33 13.77 17.98
N LEU A 399 -8.14 13.29 17.03
CA LEU A 399 -7.74 12.25 16.10
C LEU A 399 -6.81 12.83 15.03
N GLY A 400 -5.88 11.98 14.58
CA GLY A 400 -4.85 12.31 13.61
C GLY A 400 -5.37 12.50 12.19
N MET A 401 -4.45 12.34 11.24
CA MET A 401 -4.71 12.41 9.80
C MET A 401 -4.65 11.04 9.14
N ASP A 402 -5.23 10.94 7.95
CA ASP A 402 -5.09 9.76 7.11
C ASP A 402 -3.69 9.69 6.49
N PRO A 403 -3.12 8.48 6.33
CA PRO A 403 -1.83 8.30 5.67
C PRO A 403 -1.92 8.32 4.12
N PHE A 404 -3.10 8.56 3.54
CA PHE A 404 -3.39 8.43 2.11
C PHE A 404 -3.43 9.77 1.37
N SER A 405 -3.05 10.87 2.04
CA SER A 405 -2.95 12.23 1.48
C SER A 405 -4.29 12.89 1.13
N ILE A 406 -5.40 12.45 1.75
CA ILE A 406 -6.69 13.18 1.67
C ILE A 406 -6.58 14.49 2.48
N GLY A 407 -5.84 14.44 3.59
CA GLY A 407 -5.38 15.65 4.28
C GLY A 407 -6.44 16.25 5.21
N LEU A 408 -7.30 15.40 5.80
CA LEU A 408 -8.33 15.81 6.74
C LEU A 408 -7.98 15.40 8.17
N LYS A 409 -8.09 16.36 9.10
CA LYS A 409 -8.04 16.12 10.55
C LYS A 409 -9.28 15.35 10.99
N GLY A 410 -9.13 14.42 11.93
CA GLY A 410 -10.24 13.66 12.49
C GLY A 410 -10.33 12.22 12.00
N TYR A 411 -9.25 11.69 11.41
CA TYR A 411 -9.24 10.35 10.85
C TYR A 411 -9.42 9.29 11.93
N ASN A 412 -10.45 8.47 11.78
CA ASN A 412 -10.79 7.39 12.71
C ASN A 412 -10.18 6.04 12.30
N GLY A 413 -9.72 5.93 11.06
CA GLY A 413 -9.19 4.69 10.51
C GLY A 413 -10.06 4.08 9.42
N ILE A 414 -9.81 2.79 9.19
CA ILE A 414 -10.55 1.94 8.27
C ILE A 414 -11.49 1.07 9.07
N VAL A 415 -12.75 0.99 8.67
CA VAL A 415 -13.76 0.18 9.33
C VAL A 415 -14.35 -0.87 8.40
N LYS A 416 -14.82 -1.97 8.98
CA LYS A 416 -15.68 -2.94 8.30
C LYS A 416 -17.09 -2.94 8.88
N ASN A 417 -18.09 -3.27 8.06
CA ASN A 417 -19.45 -3.49 8.55
C ASN A 417 -19.49 -4.72 9.47
N ASN A 418 -20.21 -4.62 10.59
CA ASN A 418 -20.59 -5.76 11.43
C ASN A 418 -22.12 -5.81 11.56
N ASP A 419 -22.66 -6.63 12.47
CA ASP A 419 -24.11 -6.86 12.57
C ASP A 419 -24.92 -5.61 12.93
N THR A 420 -24.37 -4.73 13.78
CA THR A 420 -25.10 -3.57 14.31
C THR A 420 -24.61 -2.23 13.78
N GLY A 421 -23.38 -2.16 13.25
CA GLY A 421 -22.77 -0.91 12.81
C GLY A 421 -21.49 -1.16 12.02
N VAL A 422 -20.42 -0.51 12.43
CA VAL A 422 -19.08 -0.65 11.86
C VAL A 422 -18.06 -0.86 12.97
N GLU A 423 -16.97 -1.56 12.67
CA GLU A 423 -15.86 -1.78 13.60
C GLU A 423 -14.51 -1.47 12.95
N ALA A 424 -13.57 -0.94 13.74
CA ALA A 424 -12.23 -0.65 13.27
C ALA A 424 -11.50 -1.93 12.87
N ILE A 425 -10.93 -1.92 11.67
CA ILE A 425 -9.88 -2.84 11.26
C ILE A 425 -8.50 -2.15 11.20
N SER A 426 -8.49 -0.82 11.18
CA SER A 426 -7.32 0.03 11.41
C SER A 426 -7.77 1.32 12.10
N GLY A 427 -6.90 1.96 12.87
CA GLY A 427 -7.22 3.15 13.67
C GLY A 427 -8.00 2.84 14.96
N SER A 428 -8.64 3.87 15.53
CA SER A 428 -9.19 3.84 16.90
C SER A 428 -10.71 4.03 17.00
N LEU A 429 -11.42 4.14 15.87
CA LEU A 429 -12.86 4.37 15.74
C LEU A 429 -13.54 4.97 16.98
N SER A 430 -13.60 6.29 17.05
CA SER A 430 -14.03 7.06 18.22
C SER A 430 -15.26 7.93 17.95
N ILE A 431 -16.23 7.37 17.19
CA ILE A 431 -17.55 7.95 16.90
C ILE A 431 -18.65 7.28 17.72
N SER A 432 -19.77 7.98 17.93
CA SER A 432 -20.97 7.51 18.63
C SER A 432 -21.60 6.25 18.00
N THR A 433 -22.28 5.43 18.80
CA THR A 433 -22.97 4.22 18.33
C THR A 433 -24.03 4.52 17.26
N ASP A 434 -24.73 5.64 17.38
CA ASP A 434 -25.70 6.09 16.37
C ASP A 434 -25.00 6.42 15.04
N ALA A 435 -23.84 7.09 15.09
CA ALA A 435 -23.04 7.35 13.91
C ALA A 435 -22.46 6.05 13.30
N GLN A 436 -22.05 5.07 14.11
CA GLN A 436 -21.60 3.76 13.62
C GLN A 436 -22.73 3.02 12.89
N THR A 437 -23.94 3.05 13.45
CA THR A 437 -25.14 2.45 12.85
C THR A 437 -25.49 3.12 11.52
N ALA A 438 -25.44 4.46 11.49
CA ALA A 438 -25.66 5.23 10.25
C ALA A 438 -24.58 4.93 9.20
N ALA A 439 -23.30 4.89 9.61
CA ALA A 439 -22.15 4.63 8.73
C ALA A 439 -22.25 3.27 8.04
N LYS A 440 -22.79 2.24 8.71
CA LYS A 440 -23.02 0.91 8.10
C LYS A 440 -23.88 0.98 6.83
N SER A 441 -24.88 1.86 6.80
CA SER A 441 -25.82 1.96 5.67
C SER A 441 -25.30 2.79 4.50
N VAL A 442 -24.17 3.47 4.66
CA VAL A 442 -23.57 4.34 3.64
C VAL A 442 -22.89 3.48 2.56
N ASN A 443 -23.30 3.68 1.30
CA ASN A 443 -22.73 3.00 0.12
C ASN A 443 -22.20 3.97 -0.95
N GLN A 444 -22.31 5.27 -0.70
CA GLN A 444 -21.72 6.33 -1.53
C GLN A 444 -21.03 7.35 -0.63
N PRO A 445 -20.00 8.08 -1.10
CA PRO A 445 -19.33 9.10 -0.31
C PRO A 445 -20.33 10.06 0.35
N THR A 446 -20.33 10.15 1.69
CA THR A 446 -21.37 10.84 2.44
C THR A 446 -20.81 11.53 3.68
N LEU A 447 -21.23 12.77 3.92
CA LEU A 447 -21.11 13.43 5.22
C LEU A 447 -22.40 13.23 6.01
N LEU A 448 -22.33 12.43 7.08
CA LEU A 448 -23.40 12.20 8.01
C LEU A 448 -23.51 13.42 8.94
N THR A 449 -24.67 14.08 8.92
CA THR A 449 -24.90 15.36 9.61
C THR A 449 -25.76 15.23 10.86
N GLY A 450 -26.18 14.01 11.20
CA GLY A 450 -27.07 13.74 12.33
C GLY A 450 -28.48 14.34 12.15
N PRO A 451 -29.34 14.21 13.18
CA PRO A 451 -30.70 14.74 13.13
C PRO A 451 -30.71 16.25 12.86
N LYS A 452 -31.49 16.68 11.85
CA LYS A 452 -31.65 18.10 11.46
C LYS A 452 -30.34 18.86 11.15
N GLY A 453 -29.23 18.16 10.91
CA GLY A 453 -27.93 18.78 10.65
C GLY A 453 -27.14 19.19 11.91
N GLN A 454 -27.59 18.78 13.10
CA GLN A 454 -26.99 19.20 14.38
C GLN A 454 -25.70 18.44 14.75
N GLY A 455 -25.41 17.35 14.05
CA GLY A 455 -24.42 16.33 14.42
C GLY A 455 -25.03 15.23 15.29
N PHE A 456 -24.27 14.14 15.46
CA PHE A 456 -24.56 13.08 16.41
C PHE A 456 -24.05 13.48 17.79
N ALA A 457 -24.81 13.18 18.84
CA ALA A 457 -24.37 13.47 20.20
C ALA A 457 -23.16 12.60 20.57
N VAL A 458 -22.14 13.21 21.16
CA VAL A 458 -20.95 12.53 21.68
C VAL A 458 -20.58 13.04 23.08
N GLY A 459 -20.08 12.13 23.90
CA GLY A 459 -19.69 12.42 25.28
C GLY A 459 -20.85 12.87 26.18
N ASP A 460 -20.53 13.21 27.43
CA ASP A 460 -21.53 13.53 28.46
C ASP A 460 -21.83 15.04 28.57
N LYS A 461 -21.08 15.87 27.83
CA LYS A 461 -21.10 17.33 27.96
C LYS A 461 -21.94 18.05 26.90
N GLY A 462 -22.64 17.31 26.03
CA GLY A 462 -23.41 17.90 24.93
C GLY A 462 -22.56 18.29 23.72
N GLU A 463 -21.40 17.67 23.54
CA GLU A 463 -20.62 17.79 22.30
C GLU A 463 -21.37 17.07 21.17
N SER A 464 -21.18 17.52 19.93
CA SER A 464 -21.70 16.82 18.76
C SER A 464 -20.61 16.54 17.73
N GLU A 465 -20.83 15.57 16.86
CA GLU A 465 -19.93 15.25 15.76
C GLU A 465 -20.67 15.10 14.44
N ILE A 466 -20.02 15.52 13.37
CA ILE A 466 -20.39 15.15 12.00
C ILE A 466 -19.35 14.15 11.48
N VAL A 467 -19.79 13.20 10.67
CA VAL A 467 -18.95 12.04 10.29
C VAL A 467 -18.86 11.94 8.78
N LEU A 468 -17.66 12.06 8.22
CA LEU A 468 -17.39 11.74 6.83
C LEU A 468 -17.19 10.23 6.72
N VAL A 469 -17.98 9.61 5.86
CA VAL A 469 -17.89 8.19 5.54
C VAL A 469 -17.59 8.07 4.06
N LEU A 470 -16.44 7.47 3.74
CA LEU A 470 -15.99 7.21 2.39
C LEU A 470 -15.96 5.70 2.14
N PRO A 471 -16.99 5.13 1.51
CA PRO A 471 -17.02 3.72 1.16
C PRO A 471 -15.93 3.37 0.16
N LEU A 472 -15.31 2.21 0.34
CA LEU A 472 -14.27 1.71 -0.55
C LEU A 472 -14.81 0.60 -1.43
N TYR A 473 -14.42 0.63 -2.70
CA TYR A 473 -14.73 -0.40 -3.68
C TYR A 473 -13.46 -0.80 -4.43
N LEU A 474 -13.29 -2.10 -4.68
CA LEU A 474 -12.19 -2.60 -5.51
C LEU A 474 -12.29 -2.06 -6.95
N ASN A 475 -13.50 -1.71 -7.38
CA ASN A 475 -13.75 -1.03 -8.65
C ASN A 475 -13.07 0.35 -8.76
N ASP A 476 -12.97 1.11 -7.65
CA ASP A 476 -12.27 2.40 -7.63
C ASP A 476 -10.76 2.23 -7.44
N ILE A 477 -10.35 1.23 -6.64
CA ILE A 477 -8.93 0.99 -6.32
C ILE A 477 -8.18 0.47 -7.55
N TYR A 478 -8.63 -0.65 -8.14
CA TYR A 478 -7.96 -1.27 -9.30
C TYR A 478 -8.32 -0.61 -10.64
N ASP A 479 -9.40 0.18 -10.69
CA ASP A 479 -9.90 0.95 -11.83
C ASP A 479 -9.81 0.24 -13.20
N ALA A 480 -10.93 -0.36 -13.64
CA ALA A 480 -11.01 -1.06 -14.92
C ALA A 480 -10.99 -0.15 -16.16
N THR A 481 -10.92 1.19 -16.02
CA THR A 481 -10.69 2.12 -17.14
C THR A 481 -9.36 1.86 -17.84
N ASN A 482 -8.45 1.12 -17.21
CA ASN A 482 -7.18 0.78 -17.81
C ASN A 482 -7.29 -0.30 -18.90
N VAL A 483 -8.36 -1.09 -18.92
CA VAL A 483 -8.66 -2.05 -20.01
C VAL A 483 -9.65 -1.45 -21.01
N THR A 484 -10.22 -0.29 -20.69
CA THR A 484 -11.26 0.36 -21.48
C THR A 484 -10.99 1.84 -21.66
N ILE A 485 -10.70 2.26 -22.88
CA ILE A 485 -10.54 3.68 -23.19
C ILE A 485 -11.93 4.31 -23.28
N LEU A 486 -12.25 5.16 -22.30
CA LEU A 486 -13.50 5.93 -22.21
C LEU A 486 -13.25 7.40 -22.57
N PRO A 487 -13.35 7.78 -23.85
CA PRO A 487 -13.08 9.15 -24.22
C PRO A 487 -14.24 10.09 -23.90
N ILE A 488 -13.89 11.28 -23.42
CA ILE A 488 -14.76 12.43 -23.28
C ILE A 488 -14.41 13.39 -24.41
N ASN A 489 -15.38 13.70 -25.28
CA ASN A 489 -15.17 14.59 -26.44
C ASN A 489 -13.99 14.19 -27.34
N GLY A 490 -13.83 12.88 -27.59
CA GLY A 490 -12.78 12.34 -28.45
C GLY A 490 -11.38 12.33 -27.82
N LYS A 491 -11.27 12.62 -26.52
CA LYS A 491 -10.02 12.60 -25.75
C LYS A 491 -10.14 11.65 -24.57
N ALA A 492 -9.09 10.88 -24.30
CA ALA A 492 -8.97 10.09 -23.08
C ALA A 492 -7.63 10.38 -22.41
N GLU A 493 -7.59 10.24 -21.10
CA GLU A 493 -6.38 10.40 -20.29
C GLU A 493 -6.10 9.11 -19.52
N MET A 494 -4.83 8.77 -19.40
CA MET A 494 -4.34 7.67 -18.57
C MET A 494 -3.11 8.14 -17.81
N SER A 495 -2.95 7.65 -16.58
CA SER A 495 -1.73 7.84 -15.81
C SER A 495 -1.06 6.49 -15.60
N ILE A 496 0.22 6.38 -15.88
CA ILE A 496 1.01 5.15 -15.76
C ILE A 496 2.34 5.45 -15.06
N PRO A 497 3.02 4.46 -14.46
CA PRO A 497 4.33 4.69 -13.88
C PRO A 497 5.38 5.13 -14.93
N GLU A 498 6.38 5.90 -14.49
CA GLU A 498 7.54 6.26 -15.33
C GLU A 498 8.22 5.03 -15.95
N ASN A 499 8.82 5.20 -17.14
CA ASN A 499 9.56 4.16 -17.86
C ASN A 499 8.75 2.86 -18.09
N THR A 500 7.43 2.97 -18.22
CA THR A 500 6.54 1.81 -18.31
C THR A 500 5.82 1.74 -19.65
N TRP A 501 5.98 0.62 -20.36
CA TRP A 501 5.26 0.30 -21.57
C TRP A 501 3.84 -0.14 -21.26
N LEU A 502 2.88 0.44 -21.98
CA LEU A 502 1.48 0.09 -21.91
C LEU A 502 1.05 -0.69 -23.16
N PRO A 503 0.71 -1.98 -23.06
CA PRO A 503 0.10 -2.72 -24.15
C PRO A 503 -1.29 -2.15 -24.44
N LEU A 504 -1.63 -1.99 -25.73
CA LEU A 504 -2.96 -1.54 -26.18
C LEU A 504 -3.80 -2.66 -26.81
N GLY A 505 -3.19 -3.82 -27.08
CA GLY A 505 -3.83 -4.91 -27.84
C GLY A 505 -5.01 -5.61 -27.15
N ASP A 506 -5.15 -5.43 -25.84
CA ASP A 506 -6.25 -5.91 -24.99
C ASP A 506 -7.25 -4.81 -24.62
N LYS A 507 -6.96 -3.56 -24.96
CA LYS A 507 -7.85 -2.44 -24.63
C LYS A 507 -9.00 -2.34 -25.63
N TYR A 508 -10.15 -1.91 -25.15
CA TYR A 508 -11.33 -1.69 -25.98
C TYR A 508 -11.87 -0.27 -25.85
N SER A 509 -12.39 0.26 -26.95
CA SER A 509 -13.19 1.48 -26.98
C SER A 509 -14.22 1.42 -28.08
N GLN A 510 -15.44 1.87 -27.82
CA GLN A 510 -16.44 2.03 -28.87
C GLN A 510 -16.09 3.18 -29.82
N SER A 511 -15.23 4.11 -29.41
CA SER A 511 -14.85 5.32 -30.15
C SER A 511 -13.59 5.16 -30.99
N ILE A 512 -12.97 3.97 -30.97
CA ILE A 512 -11.79 3.61 -31.76
C ILE A 512 -12.17 2.42 -32.63
N ASP A 513 -12.01 2.53 -33.95
CA ASP A 513 -12.33 1.43 -34.88
C ASP A 513 -11.19 0.42 -35.05
N ASP A 514 -9.94 0.86 -34.92
CA ASP A 514 -8.77 -0.02 -34.98
C ASP A 514 -7.69 0.42 -33.97
N MET A 515 -7.46 -0.41 -32.95
CA MET A 515 -6.44 -0.17 -31.92
C MET A 515 -5.01 -0.36 -32.42
N LYS A 516 -4.80 -0.88 -33.63
CA LYS A 516 -3.47 -1.08 -34.24
C LYS A 516 -3.00 0.12 -35.08
N GLU A 517 -3.93 1.02 -35.39
CA GLU A 517 -3.69 2.22 -36.19
C GLU A 517 -3.50 3.43 -35.29
N TYR A 518 -2.47 4.24 -35.60
CA TYR A 518 -2.16 5.44 -34.85
C TYR A 518 -1.62 6.57 -35.72
N SER A 519 -1.67 7.79 -35.20
CA SER A 519 -1.15 9.00 -35.82
C SER A 519 -0.75 10.04 -34.77
N ASN A 520 0.06 11.02 -35.19
CA ASN A 520 0.47 12.17 -34.39
C ASN A 520 1.06 11.82 -33.01
N PRO A 521 2.05 10.91 -32.91
CA PRO A 521 2.74 10.70 -31.64
C PRO A 521 3.52 11.97 -31.26
N ASN A 522 3.35 12.44 -30.03
CA ASN A 522 4.08 13.56 -29.46
C ASN A 522 4.55 13.16 -28.05
N ASN A 523 5.86 13.21 -27.80
CA ASN A 523 6.47 12.75 -26.53
C ASN A 523 6.09 11.31 -26.13
N ILE A 524 5.75 10.46 -27.10
CA ILE A 524 5.40 9.05 -26.91
C ILE A 524 6.25 8.19 -27.85
N ASP A 525 6.88 7.18 -27.27
CA ASP A 525 7.47 6.07 -28.02
C ASP A 525 6.41 5.01 -28.32
N VAL A 526 6.45 4.48 -29.53
CA VAL A 526 5.53 3.45 -30.01
C VAL A 526 6.34 2.30 -30.60
N ILE A 527 6.01 1.08 -30.19
CA ILE A 527 6.49 -0.17 -30.80
C ILE A 527 5.31 -1.06 -31.18
N LYS A 528 5.53 -1.98 -32.12
CA LYS A 528 4.56 -3.02 -32.49
C LYS A 528 5.18 -4.39 -32.30
N ASP A 529 4.38 -5.35 -31.86
CA ASP A 529 4.76 -6.76 -32.02
C ASP A 529 4.50 -7.24 -33.45
N LYS A 530 4.99 -8.44 -33.79
CA LYS A 530 4.80 -9.07 -35.10
C LYS A 530 3.34 -9.37 -35.43
N SER A 531 2.44 -9.34 -34.45
CA SER A 531 0.98 -9.45 -34.65
C SER A 531 0.32 -8.07 -34.87
N GLY A 532 1.10 -7.00 -34.87
CA GLY A 532 0.68 -5.62 -35.06
C GLY A 532 0.06 -4.97 -33.83
N ASN A 533 0.14 -5.57 -32.64
CA ASN A 533 -0.37 -4.94 -31.42
C ASN A 533 0.55 -3.79 -31.00
N LEU A 534 -0.03 -2.67 -30.58
CA LEU A 534 0.71 -1.48 -30.16
C LEU A 534 1.10 -1.55 -28.68
N TYR A 535 2.27 -1.00 -28.39
CA TYR A 535 2.73 -0.69 -27.05
C TYR A 535 3.23 0.75 -27.06
N ILE A 536 2.86 1.52 -26.04
CA ILE A 536 3.21 2.94 -25.93
C ILE A 536 3.93 3.23 -24.62
N LYS A 537 4.87 4.16 -24.63
CA LYS A 537 5.59 4.66 -23.45
C LYS A 537 5.77 6.17 -23.55
N VAL A 538 5.60 6.90 -22.45
CA VAL A 538 6.00 8.32 -22.40
C VAL A 538 7.51 8.40 -22.55
N GLN A 539 8.01 9.30 -23.39
CA GLN A 539 9.45 9.45 -23.61
C GLN A 539 10.17 9.85 -22.32
N ASP A 540 11.37 9.29 -22.13
CA ASP A 540 12.19 9.55 -20.95
C ASP A 540 12.41 11.06 -20.71
N GLY A 541 12.19 11.49 -19.46
CA GLY A 541 12.30 12.90 -19.06
C GLY A 541 11.07 13.76 -19.40
N GLN A 542 10.03 13.20 -20.01
CA GLN A 542 8.75 13.89 -20.24
C GLN A 542 7.72 13.50 -19.16
N GLU A 543 6.92 14.49 -18.72
CA GLU A 543 5.85 14.26 -17.74
C GLU A 543 4.56 13.71 -18.39
N SER A 544 4.40 13.93 -19.70
CA SER A 544 3.26 13.43 -20.47
C SER A 544 3.56 13.32 -21.96
N GLY A 545 2.75 12.54 -22.65
CA GLY A 545 2.76 12.41 -24.11
C GLY A 545 1.36 12.15 -24.68
N GLN A 546 1.23 12.25 -26.00
CA GLN A 546 -0.04 12.08 -26.71
C GLN A 546 0.09 11.23 -27.97
N ILE A 547 -0.97 10.48 -28.27
CA ILE A 547 -1.10 9.66 -29.48
C ILE A 547 -2.57 9.62 -29.92
N THR A 548 -2.84 9.65 -31.22
CA THR A 548 -4.21 9.47 -31.74
C THR A 548 -4.38 8.06 -32.29
N LEU A 549 -5.31 7.29 -31.74
CA LEU A 549 -5.62 5.92 -32.14
C LEU A 549 -6.84 5.87 -33.07
N GLY A 550 -6.88 4.89 -33.98
CA GLY A 550 -7.99 4.64 -34.90
C GLY A 550 -7.77 5.17 -36.32
N LYS A 551 -8.56 4.63 -37.25
CA LYS A 551 -8.51 4.95 -38.68
C LYS A 551 -9.59 5.96 -39.07
N ASN A 552 -10.86 5.63 -38.86
CA ASN A 552 -12.00 6.49 -39.15
C ASN A 552 -12.61 7.08 -37.88
N ARG A 553 -12.71 6.26 -36.82
CA ARG A 553 -13.16 6.71 -35.51
C ARG A 553 -11.93 6.87 -34.64
N LYS A 554 -11.54 8.13 -34.42
CA LYS A 554 -10.28 8.50 -33.80
C LYS A 554 -10.48 9.03 -32.39
N THR A 555 -9.55 8.68 -31.52
CA THR A 555 -9.48 9.21 -30.15
C THR A 555 -8.04 9.59 -29.83
N THR A 556 -7.84 10.79 -29.29
CA THR A 556 -6.53 11.22 -28.77
C THR A 556 -6.38 10.74 -27.33
N ILE A 557 -5.30 10.02 -27.07
CA ILE A 557 -4.93 9.51 -25.75
C ILE A 557 -3.78 10.36 -25.22
N THR A 558 -3.98 10.96 -24.05
CA THR A 558 -2.92 11.58 -23.25
C THR A 558 -2.45 10.59 -22.21
N VAL A 559 -1.15 10.35 -22.14
CA VAL A 559 -0.53 9.49 -21.12
C VAL A 559 0.32 10.36 -20.21
N LYS A 560 0.07 10.31 -18.90
CA LYS A 560 0.85 10.98 -17.85
C LYS A 560 1.74 9.97 -17.14
N SER A 561 2.97 10.37 -16.79
CA SER A 561 3.95 9.50 -16.12
C SER A 561 4.24 9.86 -14.67
N LYS A 562 3.95 11.11 -14.26
CA LYS A 562 4.35 11.67 -12.95
C LYS A 562 3.32 11.49 -11.84
N ASP A 563 2.03 11.43 -12.19
CA ASP A 563 0.92 11.32 -11.25
C ASP A 563 0.30 9.92 -11.30
N ASP A 564 1.12 8.87 -11.20
CA ASP A 564 0.68 7.48 -11.41
C ASP A 564 -0.42 7.11 -10.40
N THR A 565 -1.63 6.85 -10.90
CA THR A 565 -2.80 6.38 -10.15
C THR A 565 -3.11 4.92 -10.42
N MET A 566 -2.34 4.25 -11.28
CA MET A 566 -2.68 2.94 -11.80
C MET A 566 -2.16 1.81 -10.92
N LEU A 567 -3.08 1.12 -10.22
CA LEU A 567 -2.72 -0.10 -9.53
C LEU A 567 -2.77 -1.29 -10.51
N GLY A 568 -1.64 -1.97 -10.68
CA GLY A 568 -1.49 -3.09 -11.60
C GLY A 568 -0.18 -3.84 -11.37
N ILE A 569 0.10 -4.81 -12.23
CA ILE A 569 1.38 -5.53 -12.21
C ILE A 569 2.33 -4.79 -13.15
N HIS A 570 3.29 -4.05 -12.61
CA HIS A 570 4.26 -3.26 -13.37
C HIS A 570 5.70 -3.72 -13.11
N GLU A 571 6.15 -4.70 -13.89
CA GLU A 571 7.45 -5.33 -13.66
C GLU A 571 8.41 -5.11 -14.83
N THR A 572 9.71 -5.18 -14.56
CA THR A 572 10.75 -5.01 -15.58
C THR A 572 10.61 -6.07 -16.68
N ILE A 573 10.69 -5.65 -17.94
CA ILE A 573 10.58 -6.57 -19.07
C ILE A 573 11.79 -7.53 -19.07
N ASN A 574 11.54 -8.84 -19.21
CA ASN A 574 12.62 -9.80 -19.43
C ASN A 574 13.00 -9.84 -20.92
N LYS A 575 13.95 -8.99 -21.31
CA LYS A 575 14.43 -8.92 -22.70
C LYS A 575 15.12 -10.20 -23.20
N ALA A 576 15.60 -11.06 -22.29
CA ALA A 576 16.18 -12.34 -22.64
C ALA A 576 15.13 -13.44 -22.85
N ASP A 577 13.86 -13.19 -22.47
CA ASP A 577 12.80 -14.18 -22.62
C ASP A 577 12.46 -14.40 -24.10
N SER A 578 12.25 -15.68 -24.47
CA SER A 578 11.90 -16.07 -25.83
C SER A 578 10.60 -15.42 -26.34
N SER A 579 9.63 -15.16 -25.47
CA SER A 579 8.40 -14.46 -25.82
C SER A 579 8.64 -13.00 -26.23
N PHE A 580 9.65 -12.34 -25.66
CA PHE A 580 10.02 -10.99 -26.07
C PHE A 580 10.76 -11.01 -27.41
N THR A 581 11.87 -11.75 -27.47
CA THR A 581 12.73 -11.80 -28.66
C THR A 581 12.02 -12.37 -29.90
N SER A 582 11.07 -13.27 -29.73
CA SER A 582 10.26 -13.80 -30.84
C SER A 582 9.09 -12.89 -31.22
N SER A 583 8.54 -12.09 -30.30
CA SER A 583 7.36 -11.23 -30.58
C SER A 583 7.71 -9.90 -31.23
N PHE A 584 8.91 -9.37 -31.02
CA PHE A 584 9.33 -8.06 -31.53
C PHE A 584 10.44 -8.19 -32.59
N ASP A 585 10.51 -7.24 -33.52
CA ASP A 585 11.66 -7.11 -34.44
C ASP A 585 12.84 -6.41 -33.75
N GLU A 586 14.01 -6.40 -34.40
CA GLU A 586 15.24 -5.86 -33.82
C GLU A 586 15.12 -4.36 -33.47
N ASP A 587 14.44 -3.59 -34.33
CA ASP A 587 14.22 -2.14 -34.12
C ASP A 587 13.32 -1.86 -32.91
N ALA A 588 12.24 -2.64 -32.73
CA ALA A 588 11.37 -2.53 -31.56
C ALA A 588 12.11 -2.97 -30.28
N GLN A 589 12.90 -4.05 -30.35
CA GLN A 589 13.70 -4.53 -29.21
C GLN A 589 14.74 -3.49 -28.77
N ALA A 590 15.39 -2.79 -29.71
CA ALA A 590 16.39 -1.77 -29.43
C ALA A 590 15.83 -0.54 -28.69
N LYS A 591 14.53 -0.25 -28.84
CA LYS A 591 13.85 0.86 -28.13
C LYS A 591 13.53 0.55 -26.67
N VAL A 592 13.50 -0.73 -26.28
CA VAL A 592 13.17 -1.15 -24.92
C VAL A 592 14.46 -1.20 -24.09
N LYS A 593 14.53 -0.40 -23.03
CA LYS A 593 15.66 -0.35 -22.10
C LYS A 593 15.59 -1.49 -21.09
N ASP A 594 16.74 -1.88 -20.52
CA ASP A 594 16.80 -2.97 -19.54
C ASP A 594 16.07 -2.65 -18.22
N THR A 595 15.83 -1.36 -17.97
CA THR A 595 15.07 -0.84 -16.83
C THR A 595 13.60 -0.59 -17.14
N ASP A 596 13.19 -0.69 -18.42
CA ASP A 596 11.81 -0.45 -18.80
C ASP A 596 10.88 -1.52 -18.22
N LYS A 597 9.74 -1.07 -17.73
CA LYS A 597 8.68 -1.92 -17.18
C LYS A 597 7.59 -2.15 -18.21
N ILE A 598 6.73 -3.13 -17.96
CA ILE A 598 5.47 -3.31 -18.67
C ILE A 598 4.33 -3.40 -17.66
N LEU A 599 3.21 -2.78 -18.00
CA LEU A 599 2.05 -2.71 -17.13
C LEU A 599 0.94 -3.64 -17.58
N PHE A 600 0.60 -4.61 -16.72
CA PHE A 600 -0.56 -5.47 -16.88
C PHE A 600 -1.69 -5.03 -15.95
N SER A 601 -2.87 -4.87 -16.53
CA SER A 601 -4.08 -4.55 -15.77
C SER A 601 -4.61 -5.76 -15.01
N ILE A 602 -5.30 -5.49 -13.90
CA ILE A 602 -5.95 -6.50 -13.07
C ILE A 602 -7.46 -6.44 -13.35
N LEU A 603 -8.03 -7.56 -13.79
CA LEU A 603 -9.45 -7.67 -14.08
C LEU A 603 -10.26 -7.96 -12.81
N LEU A 604 -11.40 -7.27 -12.67
CA LEU A 604 -12.36 -7.49 -11.58
C LEU A 604 -13.32 -8.65 -11.86
N ALA A 605 -13.48 -9.04 -13.13
CA ALA A 605 -14.43 -10.05 -13.57
C ALA A 605 -13.72 -11.27 -14.17
N ARG A 606 -14.36 -12.45 -14.10
CA ARG A 606 -13.92 -13.64 -14.85
C ARG A 606 -14.08 -13.50 -16.35
N ASN A 607 -14.90 -12.55 -16.82
CA ASN A 607 -15.16 -12.36 -18.24
C ASN A 607 -14.00 -11.60 -18.89
N SER A 608 -13.28 -12.27 -19.79
CA SER A 608 -12.19 -11.67 -20.56
C SER A 608 -12.67 -10.90 -21.79
N ASP A 609 -13.99 -10.81 -22.05
CA ASP A 609 -14.54 -10.03 -23.16
C ASP A 609 -14.33 -8.52 -22.90
N PRO A 610 -13.49 -7.84 -23.70
CA PRO A 610 -13.20 -6.42 -23.51
C PRO A 610 -14.44 -5.52 -23.62
N LYS A 611 -15.44 -5.91 -24.41
CA LYS A 611 -16.69 -5.15 -24.55
C LYS A 611 -17.52 -5.19 -23.26
N SER A 612 -17.66 -6.37 -22.67
CA SER A 612 -18.36 -6.55 -21.39
C SER A 612 -17.65 -5.79 -20.26
N ILE A 613 -16.30 -5.85 -20.22
CA ILE A 613 -15.50 -5.07 -19.26
C ILE A 613 -15.77 -3.57 -19.45
N SER A 614 -15.77 -3.09 -20.68
CA SER A 614 -16.06 -1.69 -21.00
C SER A 614 -17.42 -1.21 -20.54
N GLN A 615 -18.46 -2.03 -20.67
CA GLN A 615 -19.79 -1.71 -20.17
C GLN A 615 -19.82 -1.64 -18.64
N LEU A 616 -19.19 -2.60 -17.95
CA LEU A 616 -19.09 -2.59 -16.49
C LEU A 616 -18.36 -1.33 -15.99
N THR A 617 -17.22 -1.01 -16.60
CA THR A 617 -16.44 0.20 -16.27
C THR A 617 -17.24 1.48 -16.49
N THR A 618 -17.97 1.56 -17.61
CA THR A 618 -18.80 2.73 -17.94
C THR A 618 -19.93 2.90 -16.92
N ASN A 619 -20.62 1.80 -16.59
CA ASN A 619 -21.68 1.81 -15.59
C ASN A 619 -21.16 2.22 -14.22
N TRP A 620 -19.97 1.72 -13.84
CA TRP A 620 -19.33 2.06 -12.57
C TRP A 620 -18.93 3.54 -12.51
N ASN A 621 -18.30 4.08 -13.55
CA ASN A 621 -17.88 5.49 -13.59
C ASN A 621 -19.07 6.47 -13.58
N ASN A 622 -20.24 6.03 -14.03
CA ASN A 622 -21.47 6.83 -13.97
C ASN A 622 -22.27 6.61 -12.67
N SER A 623 -21.79 5.74 -11.78
CA SER A 623 -22.42 5.46 -10.49
C SER A 623 -22.19 6.60 -9.51
N ASP A 624 -23.14 6.87 -8.62
CA ASP A 624 -22.96 7.76 -7.48
C ASP A 624 -22.10 7.15 -6.35
N LYS A 625 -21.78 5.86 -6.45
CA LYS A 625 -20.96 5.12 -5.48
C LYS A 625 -19.45 5.27 -5.68
N THR A 626 -19.01 5.71 -6.87
CA THR A 626 -17.58 5.90 -7.17
C THR A 626 -17.04 7.12 -6.43
N SER A 627 -15.77 7.08 -6.05
CA SER A 627 -15.06 8.22 -5.46
C SER A 627 -13.87 8.63 -6.32
N SER A 628 -13.89 9.87 -6.82
CA SER A 628 -12.73 10.50 -7.45
C SER A 628 -11.53 10.58 -6.51
N ASP A 629 -11.76 10.82 -5.21
CA ASP A 629 -10.68 10.88 -4.22
C ASP A 629 -9.93 9.56 -4.13
N ILE A 630 -10.64 8.42 -4.15
CA ILE A 630 -10.02 7.08 -4.15
C ILE A 630 -9.37 6.76 -5.51
N LYS A 631 -10.06 7.07 -6.62
CA LYS A 631 -9.52 6.80 -7.96
C LYS A 631 -8.26 7.59 -8.26
N ASN A 632 -8.16 8.81 -7.74
CA ASN A 632 -7.03 9.71 -7.94
C ASN A 632 -5.90 9.51 -6.91
N LEU A 633 -6.05 8.60 -5.95
CA LEU A 633 -4.92 8.17 -5.12
C LEU A 633 -3.81 7.63 -6.03
N SER A 634 -2.56 7.92 -5.66
CA SER A 634 -1.41 7.34 -6.35
C SER A 634 -1.44 5.81 -6.25
N ALA A 635 -0.84 5.11 -7.21
CA ALA A 635 -0.71 3.65 -7.19
C ALA A 635 -0.09 3.15 -5.87
N THR A 636 0.92 3.87 -5.37
CA THR A 636 1.53 3.62 -4.05
C THR A 636 0.52 3.76 -2.90
N ASN A 637 -0.26 4.84 -2.85
CA ASN A 637 -1.26 5.03 -1.80
C ASN A 637 -2.42 4.02 -1.91
N LYS A 638 -2.76 3.57 -3.12
CA LYS A 638 -3.74 2.48 -3.34
C LYS A 638 -3.22 1.13 -2.85
N GLN A 639 -1.98 0.77 -3.18
CA GLN A 639 -1.35 -0.45 -2.68
C GLN A 639 -1.28 -0.43 -1.15
N LEU A 640 -0.89 0.72 -0.58
CA LEU A 640 -0.81 0.93 0.84
C LEU A 640 -2.18 0.81 1.55
N LEU A 641 -3.23 1.36 0.94
CA LEU A 641 -4.60 1.22 1.41
C LEU A 641 -5.04 -0.24 1.41
N ILE A 642 -4.72 -0.99 0.37
CA ILE A 642 -4.97 -2.44 0.31
C ILE A 642 -4.23 -3.14 1.44
N SER A 643 -2.93 -2.89 1.62
CA SER A 643 -2.14 -3.54 2.67
C SER A 643 -2.61 -3.24 4.10
N GLU A 644 -3.08 -2.02 4.38
CA GLU A 644 -3.72 -1.69 5.66
C GLU A 644 -5.03 -2.48 5.89
N ILE A 645 -5.82 -2.69 4.82
CA ILE A 645 -7.05 -3.48 4.89
C ILE A 645 -6.74 -4.95 5.09
N GLU A 646 -5.77 -5.49 4.35
CA GLU A 646 -5.28 -6.87 4.49
C GLU A 646 -4.84 -7.13 5.93
N LYS A 647 -3.99 -6.24 6.48
CA LYS A 647 -3.56 -6.27 7.88
C LYS A 647 -4.75 -6.26 8.83
N GLY A 648 -5.69 -5.35 8.63
CA GLY A 648 -6.87 -5.22 9.47
C GLY A 648 -7.83 -6.41 9.40
N LEU A 649 -7.92 -7.09 8.27
CA LEU A 649 -8.77 -8.29 8.08
C LEU A 649 -8.19 -9.55 8.72
N VAL A 650 -6.86 -9.61 8.88
CA VAL A 650 -6.19 -10.75 9.53
C VAL A 650 -5.90 -10.47 11.01
N THR A 651 -5.77 -9.21 11.40
CA THR A 651 -5.57 -8.83 12.81
C THR A 651 -6.75 -9.28 13.65
N GLY A 652 -6.50 -10.14 14.64
CA GLY A 652 -7.52 -10.66 15.55
C GLY A 652 -8.38 -11.80 14.99
N ASP A 653 -8.15 -12.23 13.74
CA ASP A 653 -8.82 -13.41 13.17
C ASP A 653 -7.96 -14.66 13.37
N THR A 654 -8.15 -15.29 14.53
CA THR A 654 -7.36 -16.45 14.95
C THR A 654 -7.56 -17.65 14.03
N ASP A 655 -8.75 -17.79 13.43
CA ASP A 655 -9.07 -18.93 12.56
C ASP A 655 -8.30 -18.82 11.25
N TYR A 656 -8.29 -17.64 10.63
CA TYR A 656 -7.53 -17.40 9.41
C TYR A 656 -6.02 -17.48 9.64
N THR A 657 -5.51 -16.95 10.76
CA THR A 657 -4.09 -17.10 11.12
C THR A 657 -3.72 -18.56 11.36
N THR A 658 -4.61 -19.34 11.95
CA THR A 658 -4.40 -20.78 12.12
C THR A 658 -4.31 -21.46 10.75
N GLU A 659 -5.29 -21.26 9.88
CA GLU A 659 -5.30 -21.80 8.51
C GLU A 659 -4.02 -21.47 7.73
N ALA A 660 -3.59 -20.20 7.75
CA ALA A 660 -2.36 -19.75 7.11
C ALA A 660 -1.12 -20.49 7.66
N LYS A 661 -1.03 -20.65 8.98
CA LYS A 661 0.04 -21.41 9.63
C LYS A 661 -0.02 -22.89 9.23
N GLU A 662 -1.20 -23.51 9.22
CA GLU A 662 -1.34 -24.91 8.84
C GLU A 662 -0.82 -25.15 7.41
N GLU A 663 -1.24 -24.32 6.45
CA GLU A 663 -0.85 -24.47 5.05
C GLU A 663 0.63 -24.17 4.82
N LEU A 664 1.10 -23.01 5.27
CA LEU A 664 2.45 -22.55 4.97
C LEU A 664 3.52 -23.31 5.76
N TYR A 665 3.27 -23.69 7.02
CA TYR A 665 4.23 -24.51 7.76
C TYR A 665 4.30 -25.92 7.19
N THR A 666 3.16 -26.48 6.74
CA THR A 666 3.18 -27.78 6.05
C THR A 666 4.02 -27.68 4.78
N LYS A 667 3.78 -26.66 3.94
CA LYS A 667 4.51 -26.42 2.70
C LYS A 667 6.02 -26.27 2.92
N TYR A 668 6.46 -25.51 3.91
CA TYR A 668 7.86 -25.10 4.05
C TYR A 668 8.68 -25.89 5.08
N ILE A 669 8.04 -26.51 6.09
CA ILE A 669 8.71 -27.25 7.16
C ILE A 669 8.49 -28.76 7.01
N MET A 670 7.26 -29.18 6.68
CA MET A 670 6.91 -30.60 6.66
C MET A 670 7.26 -31.26 5.32
N ASP A 671 6.74 -30.69 4.23
CA ASP A 671 6.81 -31.25 2.87
C ASP A 671 7.93 -30.62 2.01
N GLY A 672 8.44 -29.45 2.42
CA GLY A 672 9.50 -28.74 1.73
C GLY A 672 10.89 -29.29 2.05
N ASP A 673 11.69 -29.57 1.02
CA ASP A 673 12.95 -30.29 1.18
C ASP A 673 14.16 -29.43 1.60
N ASN A 674 14.11 -28.07 1.58
CA ASN A 674 15.28 -27.25 1.97
C ASN A 674 15.05 -25.72 2.16
N VAL A 675 13.86 -25.28 2.59
CA VAL A 675 13.52 -23.85 2.37
C VAL A 675 14.09 -22.86 3.40
N LEU A 676 14.42 -23.21 4.66
CA LEU A 676 14.70 -22.18 5.68
C LEU A 676 15.74 -22.49 6.79
N PHE A 677 16.28 -23.70 6.87
CA PHE A 677 16.93 -24.15 8.11
C PHE A 677 18.25 -23.44 8.46
N GLN A 678 19.10 -23.09 7.50
CA GLN A 678 20.35 -22.37 7.79
C GLN A 678 20.10 -20.95 8.28
N GLY A 679 19.22 -20.18 7.62
CA GLY A 679 18.90 -18.82 8.03
C GLY A 679 18.14 -18.76 9.36
N LEU A 680 17.32 -19.77 9.66
CA LEU A 680 16.67 -19.94 10.96
C LEU A 680 17.69 -20.32 12.04
N TYR A 681 18.63 -21.22 11.75
CA TYR A 681 19.73 -21.57 12.66
C TYR A 681 20.59 -20.34 13.00
N ASP A 682 20.99 -19.57 12.00
CA ASP A 682 21.83 -18.38 12.19
C ASP A 682 21.14 -17.32 13.06
N GLU A 683 19.80 -17.21 13.01
CA GLU A 683 19.06 -16.29 13.87
C GLU A 683 18.77 -16.87 15.26
N ILE A 684 18.32 -18.12 15.34
CA ILE A 684 17.99 -18.78 16.61
C ILE A 684 19.26 -18.92 17.45
N SER A 685 20.41 -19.29 16.85
CA SER A 685 21.68 -19.44 17.56
C SER A 685 22.17 -18.17 18.28
N LYS A 686 21.71 -16.97 17.88
CA LYS A 686 22.04 -15.71 18.58
C LYS A 686 21.44 -15.64 19.98
N TYR A 687 20.28 -16.27 20.19
CA TYR A 687 19.63 -16.37 21.50
C TYR A 687 20.24 -17.46 22.40
N ILE A 688 21.22 -18.20 21.87
CA ILE A 688 21.79 -19.41 22.46
C ILE A 688 23.30 -19.29 22.72
N LYS A 689 23.93 -18.16 22.37
CA LYS A 689 25.37 -17.94 22.63
C LYS A 689 25.69 -17.95 24.14
N GLU A 690 26.14 -19.13 24.56
CA GLU A 690 27.04 -19.54 25.64
C GLU A 690 27.06 -18.70 26.94
N ASP A 691 26.28 -19.18 27.92
CA ASP A 691 26.64 -19.17 29.35
C ASP A 691 27.88 -20.06 29.64
N GLU A 692 28.96 -19.93 28.87
CA GLU A 692 30.25 -20.53 29.19
C GLU A 692 31.34 -19.45 29.31
N GLY A 693 31.40 -18.83 30.49
CA GLY A 693 32.66 -18.59 31.19
C GLY A 693 33.53 -17.38 30.81
N ASN A 694 33.48 -16.39 31.69
CA ASN A 694 34.60 -15.59 32.24
C ASN A 694 35.11 -14.30 31.57
N SER A 695 34.98 -13.27 32.40
CA SER A 695 35.80 -12.07 32.67
C SER A 695 35.73 -10.87 31.73
N SER A 696 35.32 -9.77 32.36
CA SER A 696 35.73 -8.38 32.12
C SER A 696 37.11 -8.21 31.50
N ASP A 697 37.20 -7.36 30.49
CA ASP A 697 38.00 -6.13 30.52
C ASP A 697 37.41 -5.08 29.55
#